data_AF-A0A524NUG0-F1
#
_entry.id   AF-A0A524NUG0-F1
#
_cell.length_a   1.000
_cell.length_b   1.000
_cell.length_c   1.000
_cell.angle_alpha   90.00
_cell.angle_beta   90.00
_cell.angle_gamma   90.00
#
_symmetry.space_group_name_H-M   'P 1'
#
loop_
_entity.id
_entity.type
_entity.pdbx_description
1 polymer ?
#
loop_
_entity_poly.entity_id
_entity_poly.type
_entity_poly.pdbx_seq_one_letter_code
_entity_poly.pdbx_strand_id
1 'polypeptide(L)'
;NNVDEIPSILGFSNHQYEDRKLLHRIIELNPYAITIFDPNGHFLHGNSAYYDLFKVDPPKEYKIFEDPSIFNTNLHNDAFDAFQKGSPFHIPQILYNTKKINPTLHPVEMWLSVHIFSLYDSENFVRYPIIMFEDITERIKVKKALDTYQEGLENEIEERTKTLRNVIELNPYGIAIFDGNGAYLHANQAFEKLLGRPLALDFSLQNSGIIKKLKYESEFHQVQQGKIVEIPLISFNPQDYDSFFPNRELSFKIVAFPTFSQENIVDQIILIFEDKTKEKETEAQLDFERSQILSIFDSFPEIVYVFHPQTKNVLYSNTKLNSLGISMGNFDQIVKNFTEKIELLMNDYLMVPDMNQIPLRLEHYHALIQKYFLVTARFIKWNNDNKVILVFAIDISDRIKFEKELEEKLKFKDIITEISSSFVQYFNIDQVIDSSFMKISNYLQCKEISLFRQDYSELSMWSNQVLRKSLAGGETGMKFTLTNLWSKAGYDIAFKQDATFNLWASSPFYQLLLKEDWITFRYSKDHPLYPLSFQRIFDGSQGLYSIFFPIRSQGVLTGLILFSFEFQLMNEEHIALLKIFTDILANVLEREWAESNLAREHLTLDNIIQSNPYGIAILDGKGYFESGNRALNTLLKKFPTSAYCLFQDKILLRNGYQKDLLKLKQGETVYIPPMIIRKEDPSFFTKDQDHYVKLTAFPIISTESYLDNIIVMLEDITAETITTEKLEASELKEESLFKNSSIG
;
A
#
# COMPACT_ATOMS: atom_id res chain seq x y z
N ASN A 1 -41.45 -89.12 -43.79
CA ASN A 1 -41.71 -88.46 -42.50
C ASN A 1 -40.50 -88.65 -41.62
N ASN A 2 -39.61 -87.66 -41.70
CA ASN A 2 -38.29 -87.59 -41.07
C ASN A 2 -38.43 -86.93 -39.70
N VAL A 3 -37.72 -87.45 -38.70
CA VAL A 3 -37.44 -86.79 -37.43
C VAL A 3 -35.98 -87.10 -37.04
N ASP A 4 -35.17 -86.04 -37.19
CA ASP A 4 -34.09 -85.56 -36.32
C ASP A 4 -32.90 -86.48 -36.03
N GLU A 5 -32.10 -86.66 -37.08
CA GLU A 5 -30.64 -86.81 -37.05
C GLU A 5 -29.97 -85.43 -37.23
N ILE A 6 -29.03 -85.03 -36.36
CA ILE A 6 -27.72 -84.47 -36.77
C ILE A 6 -26.67 -84.77 -35.66
N PRO A 7 -25.78 -85.76 -35.81
CA PRO A 7 -24.59 -85.94 -34.97
C PRO A 7 -23.29 -85.52 -35.67
N SER A 8 -22.48 -84.74 -34.94
CA SER A 8 -21.01 -84.70 -34.91
C SER A 8 -20.22 -84.94 -36.21
N ILE A 9 -19.94 -83.88 -36.98
CA ILE A 9 -18.80 -83.86 -37.90
C ILE A 9 -18.16 -82.47 -37.84
N LEU A 10 -17.05 -82.37 -37.12
CA LEU A 10 -15.87 -81.53 -37.33
C LEU A 10 -15.05 -81.59 -36.04
N GLY A 11 -13.95 -82.34 -36.09
CA GLY A 11 -13.03 -82.55 -34.97
C GLY A 11 -12.33 -81.26 -34.55
N PHE A 12 -12.99 -80.46 -33.74
CA PHE A 12 -12.32 -79.76 -32.67
C PHE A 12 -12.20 -80.77 -31.52
N SER A 13 -10.99 -80.99 -31.00
CA SER A 13 -10.74 -81.87 -29.86
C SER A 13 -11.76 -81.61 -28.75
N ASN A 14 -12.40 -82.64 -28.18
CA ASN A 14 -13.39 -82.54 -27.08
C ASN A 14 -12.96 -81.59 -25.94
N HIS A 15 -11.66 -81.37 -25.75
CA HIS A 15 -11.09 -80.35 -24.88
C HIS A 15 -11.58 -78.91 -25.20
N GLN A 16 -11.53 -78.46 -26.46
CA GLN A 16 -11.86 -77.07 -26.83
C GLN A 16 -13.35 -76.72 -26.68
N TYR A 17 -14.24 -77.70 -26.78
CA TYR A 17 -15.68 -77.49 -26.56
C TYR A 17 -16.03 -77.43 -25.07
N GLU A 18 -15.41 -78.30 -24.26
CA GLU A 18 -15.54 -78.25 -22.79
C GLU A 18 -14.86 -77.01 -22.20
N ASP A 19 -13.70 -76.60 -22.71
CA ASP A 19 -12.99 -75.39 -22.30
C ASP A 19 -13.81 -74.12 -22.60
N ARG A 20 -14.50 -74.05 -23.76
CA ARG A 20 -15.40 -72.94 -24.09
C ARG A 20 -16.62 -72.86 -23.17
N LYS A 21 -17.23 -74.00 -22.83
CA LYS A 21 -18.35 -74.05 -21.87
C LYS A 21 -17.90 -73.67 -20.46
N LEU A 22 -16.69 -74.08 -20.06
CA LEU A 22 -16.10 -73.74 -18.78
C LEU A 22 -15.84 -72.23 -18.67
N LEU A 23 -15.20 -71.63 -19.68
CA LEU A 23 -14.94 -70.18 -19.72
C LEU A 23 -16.23 -69.36 -19.71
N HIS A 24 -17.23 -69.75 -20.49
CA HIS A 24 -18.54 -69.09 -20.48
C HIS A 24 -19.20 -69.17 -19.09
N ARG A 25 -19.15 -70.32 -18.41
CA ARG A 25 -19.69 -70.47 -17.05
C ARG A 25 -18.93 -69.65 -16.02
N ILE A 26 -17.60 -69.51 -16.14
CA ILE A 26 -16.79 -68.68 -15.24
C ILE A 26 -17.20 -67.20 -15.34
N ILE A 27 -17.48 -66.70 -16.54
CA ILE A 27 -17.94 -65.32 -16.73
C ILE A 27 -19.37 -65.15 -16.24
N GLU A 28 -20.28 -66.05 -16.63
CA GLU A 28 -21.70 -65.97 -16.27
C GLU A 28 -21.97 -66.06 -14.77
N LEU A 29 -21.27 -66.97 -14.08
CA LEU A 29 -21.46 -67.20 -12.64
C LEU A 29 -20.54 -66.33 -11.78
N ASN A 30 -19.80 -65.39 -12.37
CA ASN A 30 -18.97 -64.48 -11.60
C ASN A 30 -19.86 -63.56 -10.74
N PRO A 31 -19.63 -63.47 -9.42
CA PRO A 31 -20.42 -62.61 -8.54
C PRO A 31 -20.18 -61.11 -8.80
N TYR A 32 -19.09 -60.74 -9.48
CA TYR A 32 -18.87 -59.38 -9.93
C TYR A 32 -19.55 -59.14 -11.27
N ALA A 33 -20.11 -57.94 -11.43
CA ALA A 33 -20.72 -57.52 -12.68
C ALA A 33 -19.63 -57.34 -13.73
N ILE A 34 -19.67 -58.11 -14.82
CA ILE A 34 -18.68 -58.09 -15.89
C ILE A 34 -19.37 -57.70 -17.20
N THR A 35 -18.76 -56.77 -17.94
CA THR A 35 -19.16 -56.40 -19.29
C THR A 35 -18.00 -56.55 -20.27
N ILE A 36 -18.33 -56.96 -21.49
CA ILE A 36 -17.41 -57.14 -22.60
C ILE A 36 -17.83 -56.20 -23.71
N PHE A 37 -16.87 -55.48 -24.26
CA PHE A 37 -17.08 -54.52 -25.35
C PHE A 37 -16.35 -54.95 -26.62
N ASP A 38 -16.70 -54.35 -27.74
CA ASP A 38 -15.88 -54.38 -28.95
C ASP A 38 -14.75 -53.33 -28.87
N PRO A 39 -13.76 -53.35 -29.78
CA PRO A 39 -12.68 -52.36 -29.78
C PRO A 39 -13.14 -50.91 -29.98
N ASN A 40 -14.36 -50.68 -30.47
CA ASN A 40 -14.97 -49.36 -30.65
C ASN A 40 -15.82 -48.94 -29.43
N GLY A 41 -15.85 -49.76 -28.38
CA GLY A 41 -16.57 -49.49 -27.14
C GLY A 41 -18.05 -49.85 -27.16
N HIS A 42 -18.56 -50.57 -28.17
CA HIS A 42 -19.94 -51.04 -28.18
C HIS A 42 -20.11 -52.25 -27.27
N PHE A 43 -21.22 -52.27 -26.54
CA PHE A 43 -21.55 -53.37 -25.64
C PHE A 43 -21.77 -54.68 -26.42
N LEU A 44 -21.02 -55.72 -26.07
CA LEU A 44 -21.17 -57.05 -26.65
C LEU A 44 -21.91 -57.99 -25.71
N HIS A 45 -21.54 -57.96 -24.42
CA HIS A 45 -22.06 -58.93 -23.46
C HIS A 45 -21.97 -58.43 -22.03
N GLY A 46 -22.95 -58.82 -21.19
CA GLY A 46 -22.92 -58.64 -19.75
C GLY A 46 -23.27 -59.96 -19.07
N ASN A 47 -22.60 -60.28 -17.97
CA ASN A 47 -22.94 -61.49 -17.21
C ASN A 47 -24.19 -61.31 -16.35
N SER A 48 -24.69 -62.39 -15.73
CA SER A 48 -25.84 -62.33 -14.83
C SER A 48 -25.71 -61.27 -13.73
N ALA A 49 -24.53 -61.11 -13.12
CA ALA A 49 -24.29 -60.12 -12.06
C ALA A 49 -24.37 -58.67 -12.57
N TYR A 50 -23.97 -58.40 -13.82
CA TYR A 50 -24.16 -57.08 -14.45
C TYR A 50 -25.64 -56.74 -14.56
N TYR A 51 -26.44 -57.69 -15.05
CA TYR A 51 -27.89 -57.50 -15.13
C TYR A 51 -28.53 -57.38 -13.77
N ASP A 52 -27.99 -58.04 -12.75
CA ASP A 52 -28.48 -57.86 -11.39
C ASP A 52 -28.15 -56.50 -10.79
N LEU A 53 -26.99 -55.95 -11.11
CA LEU A 53 -26.53 -54.66 -10.60
C LEU A 53 -27.24 -53.49 -11.27
N PHE A 54 -27.32 -53.49 -12.61
CA PHE A 54 -27.84 -52.37 -13.39
C PHE A 54 -29.30 -52.52 -13.83
N LYS A 55 -29.86 -53.74 -13.75
CA LYS A 55 -31.26 -54.10 -14.08
C LYS A 55 -31.74 -53.73 -15.50
N VAL A 56 -30.85 -53.28 -16.37
CA VAL A 56 -31.19 -52.72 -17.69
C VAL A 56 -30.11 -53.06 -18.71
N ASP A 57 -30.53 -53.42 -19.93
CA ASP A 57 -29.64 -53.54 -21.09
C ASP A 57 -29.23 -52.14 -21.58
N PRO A 58 -27.95 -51.91 -21.86
CA PRO A 58 -27.53 -50.67 -22.49
C PRO A 58 -28.17 -50.56 -23.89
N PRO A 59 -28.56 -49.34 -24.33
CA PRO A 59 -29.13 -49.15 -25.67
C PRO A 59 -28.14 -49.61 -26.75
N LYS A 60 -28.64 -50.00 -27.93
CA LYS A 60 -27.78 -50.55 -29.01
C LYS A 60 -26.73 -49.57 -29.50
N GLU A 61 -27.00 -48.26 -29.40
CA GLU A 61 -26.03 -47.22 -29.72
C GLU A 61 -25.08 -46.87 -28.55
N TYR A 62 -25.20 -47.53 -27.40
CA TYR A 62 -24.36 -47.27 -26.23
C TYR A 62 -22.90 -47.58 -26.53
N LYS A 63 -22.05 -46.58 -26.27
CA LYS A 63 -20.62 -46.72 -26.23
C LYS A 63 -20.10 -46.33 -24.86
N ILE A 64 -19.28 -47.19 -24.27
CA ILE A 64 -18.66 -46.92 -22.98
C ILE A 64 -17.80 -45.65 -23.00
N PHE A 65 -17.19 -45.37 -24.15
CA PHE A 65 -16.38 -44.18 -24.37
C PHE A 65 -17.17 -42.90 -24.42
N GLU A 66 -18.50 -42.95 -24.52
CA GLU A 66 -19.37 -41.78 -24.53
C GLU A 66 -20.20 -41.70 -23.23
N ASP A 67 -19.90 -42.55 -22.22
CA ASP A 67 -20.65 -42.62 -20.97
C ASP A 67 -20.42 -41.35 -20.10
N PRO A 68 -21.47 -40.52 -19.86
CA PRO A 68 -21.32 -39.28 -19.11
C PRO A 68 -20.91 -39.48 -17.64
N SER A 69 -21.13 -40.66 -17.07
CA SER A 69 -20.73 -40.97 -15.69
C SER A 69 -19.21 -41.17 -15.59
N ILE A 70 -18.57 -41.57 -16.69
CA ILE A 70 -17.12 -41.78 -16.78
C ILE A 70 -16.43 -40.53 -17.31
N PHE A 71 -16.99 -39.90 -18.35
CA PHE A 71 -16.46 -38.68 -18.99
C PHE A 71 -16.33 -37.47 -18.08
N ASN A 72 -17.21 -37.36 -17.08
CA ASN A 72 -17.18 -36.26 -16.12
C ASN A 72 -16.22 -36.48 -14.95
N THR A 73 -15.40 -37.54 -14.99
CA THR A 73 -14.34 -37.77 -14.00
C THR A 73 -12.98 -37.35 -14.56
N ASN A 74 -12.10 -36.84 -13.69
CA ASN A 74 -10.73 -36.47 -14.07
C ASN A 74 -9.89 -37.68 -14.57
N LEU A 75 -10.41 -38.90 -14.40
CA LEU A 75 -9.77 -40.15 -14.79
C LEU A 75 -10.23 -40.64 -16.18
N HIS A 76 -11.10 -39.90 -16.87
CA HIS A 76 -11.62 -40.30 -18.18
C HIS A 76 -10.52 -40.55 -19.21
N ASN A 77 -9.58 -39.60 -19.36
CA ASN A 77 -8.52 -39.71 -20.36
C ASN A 77 -7.58 -40.88 -20.05
N ASP A 78 -7.26 -41.10 -18.77
CA ASP A 78 -6.39 -42.20 -18.34
C ASP A 78 -7.08 -43.56 -18.52
N ALA A 79 -8.38 -43.66 -18.19
CA ALA A 79 -9.18 -44.86 -18.40
C ALA A 79 -9.35 -45.17 -19.89
N PHE A 80 -9.58 -44.15 -20.73
CA PHE A 80 -9.68 -44.29 -22.19
C PHE A 80 -8.35 -44.71 -22.82
N ASP A 81 -7.25 -44.08 -22.42
CA ASP A 81 -5.90 -44.45 -22.86
C ASP A 81 -5.56 -45.88 -22.46
N ALA A 82 -5.88 -46.26 -21.21
CA ALA A 82 -5.67 -47.62 -20.73
C ALA A 82 -6.52 -48.63 -21.50
N PHE A 83 -7.77 -48.29 -21.83
CA PHE A 83 -8.66 -49.13 -22.62
C PHE A 83 -8.16 -49.32 -24.07
N GLN A 84 -7.67 -48.26 -24.74
CA GLN A 84 -7.08 -48.37 -26.09
C GLN A 84 -5.77 -49.15 -26.11
N LYS A 85 -4.90 -48.93 -25.12
CA LYS A 85 -3.58 -49.59 -25.00
C LYS A 85 -3.71 -51.01 -24.42
N GLY A 86 -4.87 -51.36 -23.87
CA GLY A 86 -5.18 -52.61 -23.19
C GLY A 86 -4.58 -52.74 -21.78
N SER A 87 -3.98 -51.68 -21.24
CA SER A 87 -3.37 -51.68 -19.91
C SER A 87 -4.43 -51.82 -18.80
N PRO A 88 -4.21 -52.64 -17.76
CA PRO A 88 -5.12 -52.72 -16.63
C PRO A 88 -5.26 -51.37 -15.92
N PHE A 89 -6.49 -50.95 -15.64
CA PHE A 89 -6.79 -49.71 -14.94
C PHE A 89 -7.84 -49.93 -13.86
N HIS A 90 -7.66 -49.28 -12.72
CA HIS A 90 -8.56 -49.42 -11.57
C HIS A 90 -9.05 -48.05 -11.12
N ILE A 91 -10.37 -47.93 -11.00
CA ILE A 91 -11.05 -46.78 -10.42
C ILE A 91 -11.56 -47.22 -9.04
N PRO A 92 -10.92 -46.81 -7.94
CA PRO A 92 -11.22 -47.34 -6.60
C PRO A 92 -12.59 -46.93 -6.07
N GLN A 93 -13.07 -45.75 -6.46
CA GLN A 93 -14.40 -45.28 -6.08
C GLN A 93 -14.95 -44.33 -7.14
N ILE A 94 -16.09 -44.67 -7.71
CA ILE A 94 -16.86 -43.79 -8.58
C ILE A 94 -18.32 -43.79 -8.14
N LEU A 95 -18.91 -42.61 -8.03
CA LEU A 95 -20.35 -42.48 -7.82
C LEU A 95 -21.04 -42.60 -9.17
N TYR A 96 -21.74 -43.70 -9.37
CA TYR A 96 -22.44 -43.98 -10.61
C TYR A 96 -23.94 -43.73 -10.45
N ASN A 97 -24.55 -43.15 -11.50
CA ASN A 97 -25.98 -42.86 -11.51
C ASN A 97 -26.58 -43.28 -12.86
N THR A 98 -27.46 -44.27 -12.82
CA THR A 98 -28.10 -44.89 -13.99
C THR A 98 -28.88 -43.90 -14.87
N LYS A 99 -29.40 -42.79 -14.32
CA LYS A 99 -30.10 -41.74 -15.10
C LYS A 99 -29.20 -40.99 -16.08
N LYS A 100 -27.89 -40.96 -15.84
CA LYS A 100 -26.94 -40.24 -16.70
C LYS A 100 -26.75 -40.91 -18.06
N ILE A 101 -27.09 -42.19 -18.16
CA ILE A 101 -26.91 -43.00 -19.38
C ILE A 101 -28.22 -43.13 -20.13
N ASN A 102 -29.31 -43.35 -19.39
CA ASN A 102 -30.64 -43.32 -19.97
C ASN A 102 -31.58 -42.52 -19.04
N PRO A 103 -32.00 -41.32 -19.46
CA PRO A 103 -32.86 -40.43 -18.66
C PRO A 103 -34.21 -41.05 -18.24
N THR A 104 -34.64 -42.11 -18.93
CA THR A 104 -35.90 -42.81 -18.65
C THR A 104 -35.81 -43.83 -17.51
N LEU A 105 -34.60 -44.11 -17.00
CA LEU A 105 -34.39 -45.07 -15.90
C LEU A 105 -34.58 -44.42 -14.52
N HIS A 106 -34.92 -45.24 -13.52
CA HIS A 106 -34.93 -44.80 -12.13
C HIS A 106 -33.50 -44.49 -11.65
N PRO A 107 -33.28 -43.41 -10.88
CA PRO A 107 -31.95 -43.06 -10.43
C PRO A 107 -31.52 -44.04 -9.35
N VAL A 108 -30.55 -44.88 -9.68
CA VAL A 108 -29.84 -45.71 -8.70
C VAL A 108 -28.47 -45.05 -8.53
N GLU A 109 -28.26 -44.44 -7.37
CA GLU A 109 -26.95 -43.94 -6.97
C GLU A 109 -26.22 -45.01 -6.17
N MET A 110 -25.09 -45.45 -6.72
CA MET A 110 -24.27 -46.49 -6.11
C MET A 110 -22.81 -46.13 -6.23
N TRP A 111 -22.04 -46.52 -5.22
CA TRP A 111 -20.59 -46.41 -5.24
C TRP A 111 -20.02 -47.68 -5.85
N LEU A 112 -19.28 -47.52 -6.94
CA LEU A 112 -18.66 -48.63 -7.65
C LEU A 112 -17.13 -48.56 -7.52
N SER A 113 -16.50 -49.72 -7.41
CA SER A 113 -15.09 -49.94 -7.73
C SER A 113 -15.03 -50.61 -9.10
N VAL A 114 -14.25 -50.05 -10.02
CA VAL A 114 -14.26 -50.45 -11.45
C VAL A 114 -12.88 -50.90 -11.87
N HIS A 115 -12.78 -52.12 -12.38
CA HIS A 115 -11.55 -52.70 -12.93
C HIS A 115 -11.69 -52.89 -14.44
N ILE A 116 -10.78 -52.32 -15.21
CA ILE A 116 -10.75 -52.36 -16.67
C ILE A 116 -9.52 -53.15 -17.10
N PHE A 117 -9.69 -54.13 -17.98
CA PHE A 117 -8.59 -54.87 -18.59
C PHE A 117 -9.03 -55.42 -19.97
N SER A 118 -8.08 -55.78 -20.83
CA SER A 118 -8.38 -56.19 -22.20
C SER A 118 -7.85 -57.58 -22.52
N LEU A 119 -8.58 -58.31 -23.36
CA LEU A 119 -8.10 -59.54 -24.00
C LEU A 119 -7.53 -59.21 -25.38
N TYR A 120 -6.37 -59.80 -25.66
CA TYR A 120 -5.61 -59.60 -26.89
C TYR A 120 -5.80 -60.77 -27.86
N ASP A 121 -5.64 -60.51 -29.15
CA ASP A 121 -5.53 -61.57 -30.16
C ASP A 121 -4.08 -62.09 -30.33
N SER A 122 -3.88 -63.04 -31.24
CA SER A 122 -2.56 -63.63 -31.52
C SER A 122 -1.53 -62.66 -32.10
N GLU A 123 -1.98 -61.49 -32.58
CA GLU A 123 -1.13 -60.41 -33.10
C GLU A 123 -0.97 -59.28 -32.06
N ASN A 124 -1.42 -59.51 -30.83
CA ASN A 124 -1.32 -58.63 -29.67
C ASN A 124 -2.18 -57.34 -29.78
N PHE A 125 -3.23 -57.35 -30.61
CA PHE A 125 -4.22 -56.27 -30.68
C PHE A 125 -5.34 -56.47 -29.66
N VAL A 126 -5.80 -55.38 -29.05
CA VAL A 126 -6.95 -55.39 -28.12
C VAL A 126 -8.19 -55.83 -28.88
N ARG A 127 -8.75 -56.98 -28.51
CA ARG A 127 -9.91 -57.56 -29.17
C ARG A 127 -11.18 -57.46 -28.35
N TYR A 128 -11.09 -57.67 -27.04
CA TYR A 128 -12.23 -57.60 -26.14
C TYR A 128 -11.85 -56.87 -24.85
N PRO A 129 -12.16 -55.57 -24.75
CA PRO A 129 -12.12 -54.85 -23.49
C PRO A 129 -13.16 -55.39 -22.51
N ILE A 130 -12.76 -55.58 -21.26
CA ILE A 130 -13.56 -56.13 -20.17
C ILE A 130 -13.59 -55.13 -19.02
N ILE A 131 -14.78 -54.89 -18.47
CA ILE A 131 -14.97 -54.06 -17.28
C ILE A 131 -15.66 -54.89 -16.20
N MET A 132 -15.10 -54.87 -14.99
CA MET A 132 -15.65 -55.52 -13.82
C MET A 132 -16.05 -54.46 -12.77
N PHE A 133 -17.27 -54.54 -12.26
CA PHE A 133 -17.83 -53.62 -11.27
C PHE A 133 -18.07 -54.34 -9.93
N GLU A 134 -17.68 -53.69 -8.85
CA GLU A 134 -17.99 -54.07 -7.47
C GLU A 134 -18.84 -52.98 -6.80
N ASP A 135 -20.01 -53.34 -6.26
CA ASP A 135 -20.83 -52.43 -5.45
C ASP A 135 -20.26 -52.32 -4.04
N ILE A 136 -19.81 -51.12 -3.70
CA ILE A 136 -19.21 -50.80 -2.39
C ILE A 136 -20.10 -49.84 -1.58
N THR A 137 -21.37 -49.69 -1.95
CA THR A 137 -22.29 -48.70 -1.37
C THR A 137 -22.52 -48.90 0.13
N GLU A 138 -22.82 -50.13 0.58
CA GLU A 138 -23.03 -50.39 2.02
C GLU A 138 -21.76 -50.16 2.83
N ARG A 139 -20.60 -50.58 2.29
CA ARG A 139 -19.30 -50.39 2.94
C ARG A 139 -19.00 -48.92 3.18
N ILE A 140 -19.33 -48.05 2.22
CA ILE A 140 -19.19 -46.59 2.36
C ILE A 140 -20.18 -46.02 3.38
N LYS A 141 -21.43 -46.48 3.39
CA LYS A 141 -22.47 -46.01 4.33
C LYS A 141 -22.13 -46.35 5.78
N VAL A 142 -21.71 -47.59 6.06
CA VAL A 142 -21.34 -48.04 7.41
C VAL A 142 -20.10 -47.30 7.91
N LYS A 143 -19.09 -47.13 7.05
CA LYS A 143 -17.88 -46.38 7.40
C LYS A 143 -18.22 -44.94 7.81
N LYS A 144 -19.00 -44.23 6.99
CA LYS A 144 -19.43 -42.86 7.30
C LYS A 144 -20.26 -42.76 8.59
N ALA A 145 -21.13 -43.74 8.87
CA ALA A 145 -21.94 -43.74 10.07
C ALA A 145 -21.12 -43.95 11.36
N LEU A 146 -20.14 -44.85 11.32
CA LEU A 146 -19.21 -45.08 12.44
C LEU A 146 -18.35 -43.85 12.72
N ASP A 147 -17.78 -43.24 11.68
CA ASP A 147 -16.96 -42.03 11.80
C ASP A 147 -17.77 -40.89 12.46
N THR A 148 -19.02 -40.69 12.02
CA THR A 148 -19.92 -39.64 12.57
C THR A 148 -20.29 -39.90 14.04
N TYR A 149 -20.51 -41.16 14.42
CA TYR A 149 -20.88 -41.51 15.79
C TYR A 149 -19.70 -41.35 16.76
N GLN A 150 -18.49 -41.75 16.34
CA GLN A 150 -17.27 -41.58 17.14
C GLN A 150 -16.96 -40.09 17.36
N GLU A 151 -17.01 -39.29 16.30
CA GLU A 151 -16.86 -37.83 16.41
C GLU A 151 -17.92 -37.22 17.36
N GLY A 152 -19.17 -37.67 17.30
CA GLY A 152 -20.24 -37.18 18.18
C GLY A 152 -20.00 -37.47 19.67
N LEU A 153 -19.57 -38.70 20.00
CA LEU A 153 -19.33 -39.11 21.38
C LEU A 153 -18.09 -38.43 21.98
N GLU A 154 -17.02 -38.30 21.20
CA GLU A 154 -15.80 -37.59 21.62
C GLU A 154 -16.10 -36.12 21.91
N ASN A 155 -16.88 -35.47 21.04
CA ASN A 155 -17.32 -34.09 21.24
C ASN A 155 -18.16 -33.93 22.53
N GLU A 156 -19.09 -34.83 22.82
CA GLU A 156 -19.91 -34.75 24.05
C GLU A 156 -19.08 -34.91 25.32
N ILE A 157 -18.16 -35.88 25.34
CA ILE A 157 -17.26 -36.09 26.48
C ILE A 157 -16.35 -34.89 26.67
N GLU A 158 -15.82 -34.33 25.58
CA GLU A 158 -14.99 -33.12 25.63
C GLU A 158 -15.78 -31.92 26.15
N GLU A 159 -16.99 -31.67 25.64
CA GLU A 159 -17.82 -30.54 26.08
C GLU A 159 -18.18 -30.64 27.57
N ARG A 160 -18.57 -31.82 28.05
CA ARG A 160 -18.95 -32.02 29.46
C ARG A 160 -17.75 -31.89 30.39
N THR A 161 -16.61 -32.49 30.01
CA THR A 161 -15.35 -32.39 30.77
C THR A 161 -14.86 -30.94 30.83
N LYS A 162 -14.93 -30.24 29.70
CA LYS A 162 -14.60 -28.81 29.60
C LYS A 162 -15.53 -27.96 30.47
N THR A 163 -16.82 -28.24 30.48
CA THR A 163 -17.81 -27.51 31.30
C THR A 163 -17.52 -27.64 32.79
N LEU A 164 -17.31 -28.87 33.28
CA LEU A 164 -17.01 -29.11 34.70
C LEU A 164 -15.67 -28.49 35.12
N ARG A 165 -14.63 -28.63 34.28
CA ARG A 165 -13.35 -27.97 34.51
C ARG A 165 -13.53 -26.45 34.57
N ASN A 166 -14.29 -25.87 33.65
CA ASN A 166 -14.56 -24.44 33.63
C ASN A 166 -15.31 -23.95 34.88
N VAL A 167 -16.23 -24.73 35.45
CA VAL A 167 -16.95 -24.33 36.68
C VAL A 167 -16.00 -24.19 37.87
N ILE A 168 -15.00 -25.06 37.98
CA ILE A 168 -13.98 -24.98 39.04
C ILE A 168 -12.99 -23.86 38.69
N GLU A 169 -12.42 -23.89 37.49
CA GLU A 169 -11.35 -22.98 37.04
C GLU A 169 -11.78 -21.52 36.96
N LEU A 170 -13.01 -21.25 36.50
CA LEU A 170 -13.54 -19.89 36.33
C LEU A 170 -14.32 -19.40 37.55
N ASN A 171 -14.35 -20.15 38.65
CA ASN A 171 -15.01 -19.69 39.86
C ASN A 171 -14.29 -18.45 40.42
N PRO A 172 -14.99 -17.35 40.73
CA PRO A 172 -14.37 -16.13 41.27
C PRO A 172 -13.81 -16.32 42.69
N TYR A 173 -14.27 -17.34 43.42
CA TYR A 173 -13.70 -17.71 44.71
C TYR A 173 -12.50 -18.63 44.53
N GLY A 174 -11.49 -18.48 45.40
CA GLY A 174 -10.37 -19.41 45.42
C GLY A 174 -10.85 -20.77 45.90
N ILE A 175 -10.68 -21.82 45.11
CA ILE A 175 -11.02 -23.19 45.47
C ILE A 175 -9.74 -24.01 45.53
N ALA A 176 -9.53 -24.71 46.65
CA ALA A 176 -8.46 -25.70 46.79
C ALA A 176 -9.06 -27.03 47.28
N ILE A 177 -8.68 -28.11 46.62
CA ILE A 177 -9.13 -29.48 46.85
C ILE A 177 -7.95 -30.28 47.40
N PHE A 178 -8.18 -30.94 48.51
CA PHE A 178 -7.23 -31.81 49.19
C PHE A 178 -7.83 -33.22 49.30
N ASP A 179 -7.01 -34.25 49.46
CA ASP A 179 -7.51 -35.58 49.82
C ASP A 179 -8.03 -35.62 51.28
N GLY A 180 -8.66 -36.72 51.69
CA GLY A 180 -9.16 -36.90 53.06
C GLY A 180 -8.07 -36.77 54.16
N ASN A 181 -6.80 -36.91 53.80
CA ASN A 181 -5.63 -36.73 54.67
C ASN A 181 -5.03 -35.32 54.57
N GLY A 182 -5.62 -34.41 53.79
CA GLY A 182 -5.17 -33.04 53.62
C GLY A 182 -3.98 -32.85 52.67
N ALA A 183 -3.64 -33.83 51.83
CA ALA A 183 -2.65 -33.65 50.76
C ALA A 183 -3.26 -32.90 49.58
N TYR A 184 -2.49 -32.00 48.96
CA TYR A 184 -2.98 -31.17 47.85
C TYR A 184 -3.28 -32.00 46.61
N LEU A 185 -4.49 -31.83 46.06
CA LEU A 185 -4.90 -32.46 44.80
C LEU A 185 -4.98 -31.44 43.66
N HIS A 186 -5.67 -30.33 43.90
CA HIS A 186 -5.95 -29.37 42.85
C HIS A 186 -6.36 -28.01 43.44
N ALA A 187 -6.10 -26.92 42.72
CA ALA A 187 -6.67 -25.62 43.01
C ALA A 187 -7.05 -24.93 41.70
N ASN A 188 -8.09 -24.11 41.77
CA ASN A 188 -8.52 -23.33 40.62
C ASN A 188 -7.63 -22.12 40.38
N GLN A 189 -7.73 -21.54 39.19
CA GLN A 189 -6.98 -20.35 38.82
C GLN A 189 -7.15 -19.18 39.81
N ALA A 190 -8.35 -18.97 40.39
CA ALA A 190 -8.58 -17.89 41.34
C ALA A 190 -7.75 -18.04 42.62
N PHE A 191 -7.62 -19.27 43.13
CA PHE A 191 -6.80 -19.58 44.28
C PHE A 191 -5.30 -19.43 43.99
N GLU A 192 -4.84 -19.92 42.84
CA GLU A 192 -3.44 -19.75 42.43
C GLU A 192 -3.08 -18.28 42.24
N LYS A 193 -3.97 -17.47 41.64
CA LYS A 193 -3.82 -16.02 41.54
C LYS A 193 -3.78 -15.35 42.91
N LEU A 194 -4.60 -15.82 43.85
CA LEU A 194 -4.62 -15.32 45.22
C LEU A 194 -3.31 -15.62 45.96
N LEU A 195 -2.70 -16.78 45.74
CA LEU A 195 -1.37 -17.12 46.29
C LEU A 195 -0.20 -16.75 45.37
N GLY A 196 -0.46 -16.13 44.22
CA GLY A 196 0.55 -15.71 43.24
C GLY A 196 1.27 -16.84 42.49
N ARG A 197 1.01 -18.11 42.83
CA ARG A 197 1.60 -19.29 42.19
C ARG A 197 0.77 -20.55 42.48
N PRO A 198 0.91 -21.60 41.65
CA PRO A 198 0.40 -22.93 41.97
C PRO A 198 1.03 -23.49 43.24
N LEU A 199 0.25 -24.25 44.03
CA LEU A 199 0.78 -25.02 45.15
C LEU A 199 1.61 -26.21 44.63
N ALA A 200 2.66 -26.57 45.37
CA ALA A 200 3.47 -27.73 45.06
C ALA A 200 2.69 -29.04 45.35
N LEU A 201 2.95 -30.10 44.57
CA LEU A 201 2.26 -31.39 44.70
C LEU A 201 2.55 -32.11 46.03
N ASP A 202 3.66 -31.78 46.69
CA ASP A 202 4.02 -32.28 48.02
C ASP A 202 3.42 -31.44 49.16
N PHE A 203 2.65 -30.40 48.84
CA PHE A 203 1.99 -29.57 49.83
C PHE A 203 0.91 -30.37 50.57
N SER A 204 0.97 -30.35 51.90
CA SER A 204 -0.06 -30.91 52.76
C SER A 204 -0.52 -29.86 53.76
N LEU A 205 -1.84 -29.67 53.85
CA LEU A 205 -2.46 -28.70 54.73
C LEU A 205 -2.08 -28.96 56.20
N GLN A 206 -1.98 -30.23 56.60
CA GLN A 206 -1.59 -30.65 57.96
C GLN A 206 -0.11 -30.39 58.26
N ASN A 207 0.77 -30.61 57.28
CA ASN A 207 2.22 -30.50 57.45
C ASN A 207 2.76 -29.08 57.23
N SER A 208 2.00 -28.22 56.53
CA SER A 208 2.40 -26.85 56.18
C SER A 208 2.61 -25.91 57.39
N GLY A 209 2.18 -26.30 58.59
CA GLY A 209 2.25 -25.48 59.79
C GLY A 209 1.31 -24.27 59.79
N ILE A 210 0.61 -23.98 58.68
CA ILE A 210 -0.34 -22.87 58.54
C ILE A 210 -1.51 -23.05 59.50
N ILE A 211 -2.10 -24.25 59.56
CA ILE A 211 -3.18 -24.57 60.51
C ILE A 211 -2.73 -24.39 61.96
N LYS A 212 -1.50 -24.80 62.29
CA LYS A 212 -0.94 -24.72 63.65
C LYS A 212 -0.68 -23.28 64.09
N LYS A 213 -0.07 -22.47 63.22
CA LYS A 213 0.22 -21.04 63.49
C LYS A 213 -1.06 -20.19 63.57
N LEU A 214 -2.03 -20.46 62.69
CA LEU A 214 -3.33 -19.79 62.72
C LEU A 214 -4.28 -20.33 63.81
N LYS A 215 -3.87 -21.41 64.52
CA LYS A 215 -4.61 -22.07 65.61
C LYS A 215 -5.97 -22.65 65.21
N TYR A 216 -6.11 -23.13 63.97
CA TYR A 216 -7.34 -23.73 63.43
C TYR A 216 -7.30 -25.27 63.32
N GLU A 217 -6.55 -25.94 64.20
CA GLU A 217 -6.43 -27.42 64.20
C GLU A 217 -7.76 -28.12 64.50
N SER A 218 -8.57 -27.54 65.39
CA SER A 218 -9.89 -28.07 65.77
C SER A 218 -10.87 -28.05 64.60
N GLU A 219 -10.89 -26.94 63.87
CA GLU A 219 -11.70 -26.69 62.68
C GLU A 219 -11.37 -27.70 61.59
N PHE A 220 -10.08 -27.95 61.35
CA PHE A 220 -9.67 -28.93 60.36
C PHE A 220 -10.09 -30.37 60.71
N HIS A 221 -9.96 -30.79 61.98
CA HIS A 221 -10.43 -32.11 62.41
C HIS A 221 -11.95 -32.28 62.29
N GLN A 222 -12.73 -31.22 62.50
CA GLN A 222 -14.18 -31.26 62.31
C GLN A 222 -14.55 -31.53 60.85
N VAL A 223 -13.79 -30.97 59.90
CA VAL A 223 -14.00 -31.21 58.46
C VAL A 223 -13.70 -32.66 58.09
N GLN A 224 -12.64 -33.24 58.63
CA GLN A 224 -12.32 -34.66 58.42
C GLN A 224 -13.39 -35.63 58.97
N GLN A 225 -14.16 -35.19 59.97
CA GLN A 225 -15.28 -35.95 60.53
C GLN A 225 -16.59 -35.75 59.76
N GLY A 226 -16.57 -35.05 58.63
CA GLY A 226 -17.77 -34.84 57.80
C GLY A 226 -18.50 -33.51 58.03
N LYS A 227 -17.97 -32.57 58.84
CA LYS A 227 -18.65 -31.30 59.15
C LYS A 227 -18.20 -30.14 58.26
N ILE A 228 -19.08 -29.18 58.05
CA ILE A 228 -18.75 -27.90 57.37
C ILE A 228 -18.23 -26.92 58.42
N VAL A 229 -17.16 -26.18 58.09
CA VAL A 229 -16.55 -25.21 59.00
C VAL A 229 -16.32 -23.87 58.31
N GLU A 230 -16.62 -22.77 59.01
CA GLU A 230 -16.35 -21.40 58.55
C GLU A 230 -15.28 -20.74 59.43
N ILE A 231 -14.29 -20.11 58.78
CA ILE A 231 -13.22 -19.34 59.41
C ILE A 231 -13.48 -17.85 59.15
N PRO A 232 -13.51 -16.99 60.20
CA PRO A 232 -13.78 -15.55 60.06
C PRO A 232 -12.65 -14.81 59.35
N LEU A 233 -12.83 -13.50 59.09
CA LEU A 233 -11.86 -12.68 58.37
C LEU A 233 -10.47 -12.74 59.04
N ILE A 234 -9.49 -13.28 58.31
CA ILE A 234 -8.10 -13.29 58.72
C ILE A 234 -7.26 -12.43 57.78
N SER A 235 -6.37 -11.61 58.33
CA SER A 235 -5.36 -10.85 57.59
C SER A 235 -3.99 -11.42 57.92
N PHE A 236 -3.23 -11.83 56.90
CA PHE A 236 -1.82 -12.23 57.08
C PHE A 236 -1.06 -12.06 55.77
N ASN A 237 0.26 -12.09 55.88
CA ASN A 237 1.14 -12.14 54.73
C ASN A 237 1.55 -13.60 54.45
N PRO A 238 1.17 -14.19 53.32
CA PRO A 238 1.56 -15.55 52.95
C PRO A 238 3.06 -15.81 52.99
N GLN A 239 3.88 -14.78 52.76
CA GLN A 239 5.34 -14.89 52.81
C GLN A 239 5.88 -15.21 54.22
N ASP A 240 5.12 -14.89 55.29
CA ASP A 240 5.48 -15.22 56.68
C ASP A 240 5.43 -16.74 56.96
N TYR A 241 4.87 -17.52 56.03
CA TYR A 241 4.63 -18.95 56.14
C TYR A 241 5.51 -19.74 55.18
N ASP A 242 5.67 -19.25 53.96
CA ASP A 242 6.64 -19.76 53.02
C ASP A 242 7.16 -18.58 52.19
N SER A 243 8.48 -18.40 52.21
CA SER A 243 9.21 -17.33 51.51
C SER A 243 8.91 -17.23 50.01
N PHE A 244 8.42 -18.33 49.41
CA PHE A 244 8.06 -18.38 48.00
C PHE A 244 6.65 -17.86 47.69
N PHE A 245 5.83 -17.50 48.69
CA PHE A 245 4.55 -16.82 48.47
C PHE A 245 4.73 -15.29 48.33
N PRO A 246 3.77 -14.59 47.70
CA PRO A 246 3.87 -13.14 47.48
C PRO A 246 3.89 -12.38 48.81
N ASN A 247 4.77 -11.37 48.87
CA ASN A 247 4.86 -10.41 49.96
C ASN A 247 3.70 -9.40 49.89
N ARG A 248 2.50 -9.83 50.23
CA ARG A 248 1.32 -8.95 50.28
C ARG A 248 0.40 -9.39 51.40
N GLU A 249 -0.20 -8.42 52.07
CA GLU A 249 -1.21 -8.69 53.08
C GLU A 249 -2.50 -9.15 52.39
N LEU A 250 -2.89 -10.40 52.64
CA LEU A 250 -4.14 -10.95 52.14
C LEU A 250 -5.15 -11.00 53.27
N SER A 251 -6.38 -10.62 52.96
CA SER A 251 -7.50 -10.68 53.89
C SER A 251 -8.61 -11.57 53.34
N PHE A 252 -8.94 -12.68 54.00
CA PHE A 252 -9.95 -13.60 53.49
C PHE A 252 -10.83 -14.27 54.55
N LYS A 253 -12.00 -14.73 54.09
CA LYS A 253 -12.91 -15.64 54.80
C LYS A 253 -12.81 -17.03 54.17
N ILE A 254 -12.79 -18.10 54.96
CA ILE A 254 -12.68 -19.48 54.43
C ILE A 254 -13.92 -20.29 54.82
N VAL A 255 -14.42 -21.10 53.88
CA VAL A 255 -15.38 -22.18 54.14
C VAL A 255 -14.76 -23.51 53.73
N ALA A 256 -14.82 -24.51 54.62
CA ALA A 256 -14.25 -25.83 54.41
C ALA A 256 -15.33 -26.91 54.52
N PHE A 257 -15.41 -27.83 53.55
CA PHE A 257 -16.35 -28.96 53.58
C PHE A 257 -15.80 -30.22 52.89
N PRO A 258 -16.24 -31.43 53.30
CA PRO A 258 -15.79 -32.68 52.71
C PRO A 258 -16.69 -33.18 51.57
N THR A 259 -16.12 -33.98 50.66
CA THR A 259 -16.84 -34.85 49.72
C THR A 259 -16.67 -36.31 50.11
N PHE A 260 -17.61 -37.16 49.71
CA PHE A 260 -17.66 -38.57 50.14
C PHE A 260 -17.51 -39.52 48.95
N SER A 261 -16.81 -40.64 49.17
CA SER A 261 -16.74 -41.77 48.24
C SER A 261 -18.05 -42.57 48.21
N GLN A 262 -18.16 -43.56 47.31
CA GLN A 262 -19.33 -44.45 47.23
C GLN A 262 -19.59 -45.25 48.53
N GLU A 263 -18.58 -45.39 49.39
CA GLU A 263 -18.66 -46.06 50.70
C GLU A 263 -18.93 -45.09 51.87
N ASN A 264 -19.29 -43.83 51.58
CA ASN A 264 -19.61 -42.77 52.55
C ASN A 264 -18.44 -42.36 53.48
N ILE A 265 -17.21 -42.58 53.03
CA ILE A 265 -15.97 -42.12 53.68
C ILE A 265 -15.55 -40.80 53.03
N VAL A 266 -15.03 -39.85 53.81
CA VAL A 266 -14.50 -38.57 53.29
C VAL A 266 -13.36 -38.87 52.31
N ASP A 267 -13.57 -38.50 51.05
CA ASP A 267 -12.65 -38.70 49.94
C ASP A 267 -11.77 -37.46 49.72
N GLN A 268 -12.38 -36.28 49.74
CA GLN A 268 -11.70 -34.99 49.51
C GLN A 268 -12.21 -33.91 50.46
N ILE A 269 -11.39 -32.89 50.68
CA ILE A 269 -11.72 -31.68 51.44
C ILE A 269 -11.61 -30.49 50.51
N ILE A 270 -12.69 -29.72 50.40
CA ILE A 270 -12.77 -28.52 49.56
C ILE A 270 -12.72 -27.29 50.46
N LEU A 271 -11.79 -26.39 50.17
CA LEU A 271 -11.66 -25.08 50.80
C LEU A 271 -12.07 -24.00 49.79
N ILE A 272 -12.99 -23.11 50.18
CA ILE A 272 -13.40 -21.94 49.41
C ILE A 272 -12.93 -20.68 50.13
N PHE A 273 -12.22 -19.81 49.43
CA PHE A 273 -11.65 -18.56 49.91
C PHE A 273 -12.39 -17.37 49.30
N GLU A 274 -12.98 -16.54 50.16
CA GLU A 274 -13.54 -15.24 49.80
C GLU A 274 -12.53 -14.14 50.12
N ASP A 275 -12.04 -13.47 49.08
CA ASP A 275 -11.10 -12.35 49.20
C ASP A 275 -11.82 -11.06 49.60
N LYS A 276 -11.36 -10.43 50.70
CA LYS A 276 -11.82 -9.14 51.22
C LYS A 276 -10.73 -8.06 51.16
N THR A 277 -9.60 -8.34 50.52
CA THR A 277 -8.44 -7.45 50.44
C THR A 277 -8.81 -6.11 49.80
N LYS A 278 -9.59 -6.15 48.70
CA LYS A 278 -10.01 -4.94 47.96
C LYS A 278 -10.80 -3.93 48.81
N GLU A 279 -11.60 -4.39 49.75
CA GLU A 279 -12.42 -3.50 50.59
C GLU A 279 -11.53 -2.69 51.55
N LYS A 280 -10.55 -3.35 52.19
CA LYS A 280 -9.53 -2.68 53.02
C LYS A 280 -8.61 -1.78 52.20
N GLU A 281 -8.22 -2.21 50.99
CA GLU A 281 -7.46 -1.38 50.07
C GLU A 281 -8.24 -0.12 49.68
N THR A 282 -9.56 -0.21 49.47
CA THR A 282 -10.39 0.95 49.10
C THR A 282 -10.45 2.00 50.22
N GLU A 283 -10.52 1.56 51.47
CA GLU A 283 -10.49 2.46 52.62
C GLU A 283 -9.14 3.20 52.74
N ALA A 284 -8.03 2.46 52.67
CA ALA A 284 -6.69 3.05 52.64
C ALA A 284 -6.48 3.94 51.40
N GLN A 285 -7.09 3.57 50.28
CA GLN A 285 -7.05 4.33 49.03
C GLN A 285 -7.75 5.69 49.17
N LEU A 286 -8.87 5.80 49.90
CA LEU A 286 -9.55 7.09 50.11
C LEU A 286 -8.69 8.07 50.92
N ASP A 287 -8.02 7.57 51.97
CA ASP A 287 -7.09 8.39 52.75
C ASP A 287 -5.87 8.80 51.93
N PHE A 288 -5.35 7.87 51.13
CA PHE A 288 -4.31 8.16 50.16
C PHE A 288 -4.78 9.23 49.14
N GLU A 289 -5.98 9.10 48.56
CA GLU A 289 -6.57 10.04 47.60
C GLU A 289 -6.67 11.45 48.18
N ARG A 290 -7.03 11.60 49.45
CA ARG A 290 -7.09 12.90 50.11
C ARG A 290 -5.71 13.55 50.24
N SER A 291 -4.71 12.79 50.70
CA SER A 291 -3.33 13.27 50.75
C SER A 291 -2.78 13.54 49.35
N GLN A 292 -3.20 12.76 48.37
CA GLN A 292 -2.86 12.95 46.96
C GLN A 292 -3.43 14.26 46.42
N ILE A 293 -4.69 14.60 46.71
CA ILE A 293 -5.31 15.88 46.30
C ILE A 293 -4.54 17.08 46.85
N LEU A 294 -4.15 17.06 48.13
CA LEU A 294 -3.37 18.15 48.72
C LEU A 294 -1.96 18.22 48.11
N SER A 295 -1.30 17.07 47.97
CA SER A 295 -0.02 16.99 47.28
C SER A 295 -0.10 17.47 45.83
N ILE A 296 -1.22 17.23 45.13
CA ILE A 296 -1.46 17.73 43.77
C ILE A 296 -1.48 19.26 43.81
N PHE A 297 -2.25 19.86 44.72
CA PHE A 297 -2.32 21.31 44.80
C PHE A 297 -0.97 21.96 45.14
N ASP A 298 -0.18 21.34 46.02
CA ASP A 298 1.16 21.80 46.37
C ASP A 298 2.21 21.58 45.29
N SER A 299 2.03 20.55 44.46
CA SER A 299 2.92 20.29 43.33
C SER A 299 2.73 21.25 42.16
N PHE A 300 1.60 21.98 42.10
CA PHE A 300 1.38 22.92 41.00
C PHE A 300 2.47 24.01 41.01
N PRO A 301 3.21 24.18 39.90
CA PRO A 301 4.18 25.26 39.77
C PRO A 301 3.51 26.64 39.68
N GLU A 302 2.20 26.68 39.44
CA GLU A 302 1.36 27.87 39.43
C GLU A 302 0.83 28.23 40.83
N ILE A 303 0.31 29.45 40.95
CA ILE A 303 -0.28 29.93 42.20
C ILE A 303 -1.70 29.37 42.32
N VAL A 304 -1.96 28.67 43.44
CA VAL A 304 -3.29 28.15 43.78
C VAL A 304 -3.67 28.58 45.18
N TYR A 305 -4.84 29.21 45.30
CA TYR A 305 -5.41 29.53 46.60
C TYR A 305 -6.93 29.44 46.60
N VAL A 306 -7.49 29.16 47.77
CA VAL A 306 -8.92 29.12 48.03
C VAL A 306 -9.24 30.17 49.06
N PHE A 307 -10.25 31.01 48.84
CA PHE A 307 -10.67 32.01 49.81
C PHE A 307 -12.19 32.08 49.94
N HIS A 308 -12.63 32.57 51.11
CA HIS A 308 -14.04 32.75 51.40
C HIS A 308 -14.51 34.12 50.89
N PRO A 309 -15.56 34.19 50.04
CA PRO A 309 -15.96 35.42 49.36
C PRO A 309 -16.37 36.56 50.30
N GLN A 310 -17.09 36.24 51.40
CA GLN A 310 -17.61 37.26 52.33
C GLN A 310 -16.55 37.74 53.34
N THR A 311 -15.83 36.82 53.98
CA THR A 311 -14.84 37.15 55.02
C THR A 311 -13.49 37.54 54.45
N LYS A 312 -13.25 37.28 53.15
CA LYS A 312 -11.97 37.50 52.44
C LYS A 312 -10.80 36.71 53.02
N ASN A 313 -11.08 35.67 53.81
CA ASN A 313 -10.05 34.82 54.41
C ASN A 313 -9.62 33.72 53.44
N VAL A 314 -8.31 33.52 53.30
CA VAL A 314 -7.73 32.39 52.56
C VAL A 314 -7.87 31.11 53.39
N LEU A 315 -8.51 30.08 52.83
CA LEU A 315 -8.74 28.77 53.45
C LEU A 315 -7.66 27.74 53.08
N TYR A 316 -7.00 27.94 51.94
CA TYR A 316 -5.91 27.11 51.47
C TYR A 316 -4.99 27.94 50.57
N SER A 317 -3.67 27.78 50.69
CA SER A 317 -2.67 28.29 49.75
C SER A 317 -1.64 27.21 49.48
N ASN A 318 -1.24 27.05 48.22
CA ASN A 318 -0.20 26.11 47.87
C ASN A 318 1.20 26.63 48.21
N THR A 319 2.15 25.71 48.22
CA THR A 319 3.57 25.98 48.51
C THR A 319 4.15 27.05 47.58
N LYS A 320 3.73 27.10 46.31
CA LYS A 320 4.19 28.12 45.34
C LYS A 320 3.85 29.54 45.79
N LEU A 321 2.61 29.79 46.20
CA LEU A 321 2.21 31.11 46.70
C LEU A 321 3.00 31.49 47.95
N ASN A 322 3.23 30.52 48.84
CA ASN A 322 4.01 30.71 50.06
C ASN A 322 5.50 31.00 49.78
N SER A 323 6.07 30.44 48.71
CA SER A 323 7.48 30.60 48.32
C SER A 323 7.84 31.99 47.78
N LEU A 324 6.86 32.83 47.43
CA LEU A 324 7.07 34.18 46.89
C LEU A 324 7.58 35.19 47.95
N GLY A 325 8.01 34.74 49.13
CA GLY A 325 8.76 35.54 50.10
C GLY A 325 7.93 36.57 50.87
N ILE A 326 6.63 36.31 51.03
CA ILE A 326 5.69 37.29 51.59
C ILE A 326 5.63 37.11 53.10
N SER A 327 6.11 38.08 53.88
CA SER A 327 5.83 38.12 55.32
C SER A 327 4.32 38.16 55.53
N MET A 328 3.77 37.52 56.58
CA MET A 328 2.31 37.44 56.81
C MET A 328 1.57 38.79 56.74
N GLY A 329 2.26 39.94 56.85
CA GLY A 329 1.67 41.28 56.65
C GLY A 329 1.49 41.75 55.20
N ASN A 330 2.27 41.26 54.22
CA ASN A 330 2.13 41.61 52.80
C ASN A 330 1.28 40.61 52.01
N PHE A 331 0.95 39.45 52.60
CA PHE A 331 0.16 38.39 51.98
C PHE A 331 -1.24 38.88 51.68
N ASP A 332 -1.84 39.56 52.65
CA ASP A 332 -3.12 40.23 52.50
C ASP A 332 -3.10 41.28 51.39
N GLN A 333 -1.97 41.97 51.16
CA GLN A 333 -1.89 43.05 50.16
C GLN A 333 -1.75 42.54 48.72
N ILE A 334 -1.01 41.44 48.51
CA ILE A 334 -0.91 40.76 47.21
C ILE A 334 -2.22 40.07 46.87
N VAL A 335 -2.78 39.31 47.82
CA VAL A 335 -4.09 38.70 47.66
C VAL A 335 -5.14 39.79 47.43
N LYS A 336 -5.09 40.93 48.12
CA LYS A 336 -6.00 42.06 47.89
C LYS A 336 -5.83 42.74 46.53
N ASN A 337 -4.62 42.89 45.98
CA ASN A 337 -4.44 43.41 44.61
C ASN A 337 -4.98 42.46 43.53
N PHE A 338 -4.75 41.15 43.68
CA PHE A 338 -5.39 40.14 42.83
C PHE A 338 -6.91 40.16 43.01
N THR A 339 -7.37 40.25 44.26
CA THR A 339 -8.79 40.13 44.65
C THR A 339 -9.57 41.38 44.31
N GLU A 340 -9.03 42.60 44.38
CA GLU A 340 -9.79 43.83 44.13
C GLU A 340 -10.26 43.93 42.66
N LYS A 341 -9.40 43.56 41.70
CA LYS A 341 -9.78 43.55 40.28
C LYS A 341 -10.72 42.38 39.96
N ILE A 342 -10.51 41.24 40.60
CA ILE A 342 -11.40 40.07 40.52
C ILE A 342 -12.76 40.40 41.17
N GLU A 343 -12.80 41.12 42.29
CA GLU A 343 -14.00 41.50 43.05
C GLU A 343 -14.82 42.55 42.32
N LEU A 344 -14.19 43.54 41.67
CA LEU A 344 -14.87 44.48 40.77
C LEU A 344 -15.60 43.73 39.64
N LEU A 345 -14.91 42.80 38.99
CA LEU A 345 -15.47 41.98 37.91
C LEU A 345 -16.45 40.91 38.41
N MET A 346 -16.25 40.39 39.64
CA MET A 346 -17.11 39.39 40.28
C MET A 346 -18.37 40.01 40.88
N ASN A 347 -18.35 41.26 41.34
CA ASN A 347 -19.53 41.99 41.80
C ASN A 347 -20.50 42.26 40.64
N ASP A 348 -19.98 42.54 39.44
CA ASP A 348 -20.78 42.58 38.21
C ASP A 348 -21.30 41.19 37.82
N TYR A 349 -20.54 40.13 38.09
CA TYR A 349 -20.88 38.71 37.85
C TYR A 349 -21.90 38.14 38.87
N LEU A 350 -21.95 38.66 40.11
CA LEU A 350 -22.79 38.22 41.23
C LEU A 350 -24.28 38.60 41.06
N MET A 351 -24.59 39.52 40.13
CA MET A 351 -25.96 39.95 39.83
C MET A 351 -26.72 38.98 38.90
N VAL A 352 -26.07 37.91 38.41
CA VAL A 352 -26.67 36.94 37.49
C VAL A 352 -26.73 35.55 38.15
N PRO A 353 -27.92 35.07 38.58
CA PRO A 353 -28.08 33.83 39.35
C PRO A 353 -27.54 32.55 38.67
N ASP A 354 -27.46 32.53 37.34
CA ASP A 354 -27.03 31.37 36.53
C ASP A 354 -25.52 31.30 36.25
N MET A 355 -24.73 32.31 36.62
CA MET A 355 -23.29 32.39 36.28
C MET A 355 -22.36 31.76 37.33
N ASN A 356 -22.91 31.21 38.42
CA ASN A 356 -22.14 30.59 39.53
C ASN A 356 -21.24 29.40 39.14
N GLN A 357 -21.37 28.87 37.91
CA GLN A 357 -20.61 27.71 37.42
C GLN A 357 -19.54 28.07 36.37
N ILE A 358 -19.57 29.29 35.83
CA ILE A 358 -18.65 29.70 34.77
C ILE A 358 -17.38 30.29 35.42
N PRO A 359 -16.19 29.76 35.08
CA PRO A 359 -14.95 30.26 35.66
C PRO A 359 -14.64 31.61 35.03
N LEU A 360 -14.50 32.64 35.85
CA LEU A 360 -14.01 33.94 35.40
C LEU A 360 -12.56 33.76 34.96
N ARG A 361 -12.26 34.08 33.69
CA ARG A 361 -10.91 34.04 33.13
C ARG A 361 -10.54 35.43 32.64
N LEU A 362 -9.38 35.91 33.07
CA LEU A 362 -8.88 37.20 32.64
C LEU A 362 -7.36 37.21 32.57
N GLU A 363 -6.82 37.91 31.58
CA GLU A 363 -5.40 38.16 31.46
C GLU A 363 -5.07 39.47 32.20
N HIS A 364 -4.15 39.39 33.15
CA HIS A 364 -3.81 40.49 34.04
C HIS A 364 -2.31 40.70 34.12
N TYR A 365 -1.87 41.90 33.80
CA TYR A 365 -0.52 42.34 34.12
C TYR A 365 -0.43 42.76 35.59
N HIS A 366 0.38 42.05 36.38
CA HIS A 366 0.54 42.34 37.80
C HIS A 366 1.76 43.24 38.04
N ALA A 367 1.51 44.50 38.44
CA ALA A 367 2.54 45.54 38.51
C ALA A 367 3.68 45.26 39.51
N LEU A 368 3.40 44.66 40.68
CA LEU A 368 4.43 44.36 41.70
C LEU A 368 5.34 43.19 41.29
N ILE A 369 4.85 42.31 40.42
CA ILE A 369 5.58 41.09 39.99
C ILE A 369 6.11 41.24 38.55
N GLN A 370 5.68 42.28 37.83
CA GLN A 370 6.04 42.58 36.43
C GLN A 370 5.85 41.40 35.46
N LYS A 371 4.75 40.66 35.65
CA LYS A 371 4.42 39.47 34.87
C LYS A 371 2.97 39.48 34.42
N TYR A 372 2.70 38.80 33.30
CA TYR A 372 1.34 38.56 32.84
C TYR A 372 0.83 37.26 33.44
N PHE A 373 -0.31 37.33 34.12
CA PHE A 373 -1.00 36.17 34.68
C PHE A 373 -2.33 35.94 33.97
N LEU A 374 -2.59 34.71 33.59
CA LEU A 374 -3.95 34.25 33.31
C LEU A 374 -4.56 33.81 34.64
N VAL A 375 -5.50 34.62 35.12
CA VAL A 375 -6.20 34.35 36.38
C VAL A 375 -7.52 33.66 36.06
N THR A 376 -7.72 32.49 36.66
CA THR A 376 -8.98 31.74 36.61
C THR A 376 -9.56 31.66 38.01
N ALA A 377 -10.77 32.21 38.21
CA ALA A 377 -11.48 32.15 39.48
C ALA A 377 -12.83 31.42 39.31
N ARG A 378 -13.19 30.54 40.25
CA ARG A 378 -14.48 29.83 40.22
C ARG A 378 -14.97 29.48 41.62
N PHE A 379 -16.29 29.43 41.80
CA PHE A 379 -16.90 28.83 42.97
C PHE A 379 -16.75 27.31 43.01
N ILE A 380 -16.32 26.78 44.14
CA ILE A 380 -16.29 25.36 44.44
C ILE A 380 -17.02 25.06 45.75
N LYS A 381 -17.46 23.81 45.90
CA LYS A 381 -17.87 23.28 47.19
C LYS A 381 -16.63 22.84 47.96
N TRP A 382 -16.49 23.31 49.19
CA TRP A 382 -15.35 22.98 50.04
C TRP A 382 -15.84 22.65 51.43
N ASN A 383 -15.64 21.40 51.87
CA ASN A 383 -16.04 20.82 53.16
C ASN A 383 -17.44 21.24 53.66
N ASN A 384 -18.41 20.31 53.62
CA ASN A 384 -19.77 20.52 54.13
C ASN A 384 -20.50 21.74 53.53
N ASP A 385 -20.55 21.80 52.19
CA ASP A 385 -21.39 22.73 51.41
C ASP A 385 -21.08 24.25 51.50
N ASN A 386 -19.93 24.67 52.04
CA ASN A 386 -19.51 26.07 51.92
C ASN A 386 -19.08 26.39 50.48
N LYS A 387 -19.70 27.43 49.89
CA LYS A 387 -19.29 27.99 48.60
C LYS A 387 -18.08 28.89 48.79
N VAL A 388 -16.94 28.48 48.25
CA VAL A 388 -15.67 29.21 48.32
C VAL A 388 -15.14 29.47 46.91
N ILE A 389 -14.22 30.42 46.77
CA ILE A 389 -13.63 30.74 45.47
C ILE A 389 -12.24 30.10 45.40
N LEU A 390 -12.04 29.24 44.41
CA LEU A 390 -10.74 28.72 44.01
C LEU A 390 -10.17 29.62 42.92
N VAL A 391 -8.92 30.04 43.10
CA VAL A 391 -8.17 30.86 42.14
C VAL A 391 -6.91 30.14 41.70
N PHE A 392 -6.73 30.08 40.39
CA PHE A 392 -5.50 29.70 39.73
C PHE A 392 -4.91 30.93 39.04
N ALA A 393 -3.62 31.19 39.25
CA ALA A 393 -2.90 32.21 38.48
C ALA A 393 -1.69 31.58 37.79
N ILE A 394 -1.78 31.52 36.46
CA ILE A 394 -0.76 30.95 35.57
C ILE A 394 0.08 32.09 35.01
N ASP A 395 1.40 32.02 35.13
CA ASP A 395 2.29 32.95 34.44
C ASP A 395 2.24 32.67 32.92
N ILE A 396 1.67 33.60 32.15
CA ILE A 396 1.54 33.48 30.69
C ILE A 396 2.53 34.37 29.95
N SER A 397 3.58 34.84 30.62
CA SER A 397 4.56 35.74 30.01
C SER A 397 5.21 35.10 28.77
N ASP A 398 5.61 33.83 28.88
CA ASP A 398 6.17 33.08 27.74
C ASP A 398 5.12 32.81 26.65
N ARG A 399 3.86 32.51 27.01
CA ARG A 399 2.79 32.32 26.04
C ARG A 399 2.55 33.58 25.21
N ILE A 400 2.47 34.76 25.85
CA ILE A 400 2.30 36.04 25.15
C ILE A 400 3.48 36.30 24.21
N LYS A 401 4.68 35.85 24.57
CA LYS A 401 5.86 35.91 23.69
C LYS A 401 5.73 34.94 22.50
N PHE A 402 5.36 33.68 22.75
CA PHE A 402 5.18 32.67 21.70
C PHE A 402 4.01 32.98 20.77
N GLU A 403 2.92 33.58 21.25
CA GLU A 403 1.79 33.97 20.40
C GLU A 403 2.20 35.02 19.38
N LYS A 404 3.05 35.98 19.78
CA LYS A 404 3.65 36.94 18.85
C LYS A 404 4.56 36.24 17.83
N GLU A 405 5.45 35.35 18.27
CA GLU A 405 6.32 34.57 17.38
C GLU A 405 5.50 33.67 16.41
N LEU A 406 4.40 33.08 16.88
CA LEU A 406 3.51 32.25 16.08
C LEU A 406 2.73 33.08 15.06
N GLU A 407 2.25 34.27 15.44
CA GLU A 407 1.57 35.17 14.51
C GLU A 407 2.50 35.58 13.35
N GLU A 408 3.78 35.83 13.64
CA GLU A 408 4.81 36.08 12.62
C GLU A 408 5.04 34.86 11.71
N LYS A 409 5.12 33.65 12.29
CA LYS A 409 5.25 32.38 11.53
C LYS A 409 4.01 32.02 10.70
N LEU A 410 2.81 32.35 11.17
CA LEU A 410 1.57 32.15 10.41
C LEU A 410 1.54 33.07 9.19
N LYS A 411 1.88 34.35 9.36
CA LYS A 411 2.04 35.29 8.24
C LYS A 411 3.06 34.78 7.22
N PHE A 412 4.21 34.25 7.69
CA PHE A 412 5.21 33.60 6.83
C PHE A 412 4.61 32.44 6.03
N LYS A 413 3.90 31.53 6.70
CA LYS A 413 3.31 30.33 6.09
C LYS A 413 2.25 30.68 5.06
N ASP A 414 1.39 31.63 5.38
CA ASP A 414 0.30 32.06 4.50
C ASP A 414 0.86 32.62 3.19
N ILE A 415 1.90 33.46 3.27
CA ILE A 415 2.59 34.02 2.09
C ILE A 415 3.21 32.90 1.23
N ILE A 416 3.95 31.96 1.82
CA ILE A 416 4.56 30.85 1.06
C ILE A 416 3.49 29.96 0.42
N THR A 417 2.41 29.67 1.16
CA THR A 417 1.33 28.82 0.66
C THR A 417 0.62 29.50 -0.51
N GLU A 418 0.32 30.79 -0.38
CA GLU A 418 -0.32 31.56 -1.43
C GLU A 418 0.56 31.65 -2.68
N ILE A 419 1.86 31.93 -2.52
CA ILE A 419 2.82 31.94 -3.62
C ILE A 419 2.93 30.58 -4.29
N SER A 420 3.13 29.51 -3.50
CA SER A 420 3.23 28.14 -4.02
C SER A 420 1.97 27.74 -4.80
N SER A 421 0.78 28.04 -4.25
CA SER A 421 -0.49 27.74 -4.92
C SER A 421 -0.65 28.47 -6.25
N SER A 422 -0.18 29.72 -6.32
CA SER A 422 -0.21 30.52 -7.54
C SER A 422 0.66 29.89 -8.64
N PHE A 423 1.76 29.23 -8.27
CA PHE A 423 2.64 28.50 -9.19
C PHE A 423 2.17 27.10 -9.58
N VAL A 424 1.12 26.55 -8.95
CA VAL A 424 0.54 25.26 -9.35
C VAL A 424 -0.56 25.44 -10.40
N GLN A 425 -1.26 26.58 -10.38
CA GLN A 425 -2.45 26.84 -11.21
C GLN A 425 -2.27 28.05 -12.15
N TYR A 426 -1.09 28.21 -12.75
CA TYR A 426 -0.83 29.36 -13.62
C TYR A 426 -1.29 29.13 -15.07
N PHE A 427 -1.96 30.13 -15.64
CA PHE A 427 -2.15 30.26 -17.10
C PHE A 427 -1.05 31.12 -17.73
N ASN A 428 -0.46 32.03 -16.94
CA ASN A 428 0.61 32.91 -17.36
C ASN A 428 1.64 33.01 -16.22
N ILE A 429 2.75 32.32 -16.37
CA ILE A 429 3.82 32.26 -15.38
C ILE A 429 4.38 33.64 -15.05
N ASP A 430 4.41 34.55 -16.02
CA ASP A 430 4.94 35.90 -15.85
C ASP A 430 4.12 36.71 -14.84
N GLN A 431 2.78 36.64 -14.92
CA GLN A 431 1.89 37.33 -13.98
C GLN A 431 2.01 36.76 -12.56
N VAL A 432 2.26 35.46 -12.45
CA VAL A 432 2.46 34.78 -11.17
C VAL A 432 3.80 35.16 -10.55
N ILE A 433 4.87 35.28 -11.33
CA ILE A 433 6.17 35.78 -10.86
C ILE A 433 6.02 37.23 -10.36
N ASP A 434 5.40 38.11 -11.16
CA ASP A 434 5.24 39.52 -10.83
C ASP A 434 4.40 39.73 -9.55
N SER A 435 3.28 39.01 -9.40
CA SER A 435 2.46 39.07 -8.19
C SER A 435 3.16 38.48 -6.96
N SER A 436 3.98 37.43 -7.14
CA SER A 436 4.77 36.84 -6.05
C SER A 436 5.88 37.78 -5.59
N PHE A 437 6.55 38.49 -6.52
CA PHE A 437 7.52 39.54 -6.18
C PHE A 437 6.87 40.67 -5.39
N MET A 438 5.68 41.14 -5.76
CA MET A 438 4.98 42.18 -4.99
C MET A 438 4.68 41.72 -3.56
N LYS A 439 4.18 40.49 -3.36
CA LYS A 439 3.84 39.94 -2.03
C LYS A 439 5.06 39.87 -1.12
N ILE A 440 6.18 39.34 -1.63
CA ILE A 440 7.43 39.24 -0.86
C ILE A 440 8.04 40.61 -0.62
N SER A 441 7.98 41.51 -1.61
CA SER A 441 8.46 42.88 -1.46
C SER A 441 7.70 43.62 -0.36
N ASN A 442 6.38 43.45 -0.27
CA ASN A 442 5.55 44.08 0.77
C ASN A 442 5.80 43.50 2.16
N TYR A 443 5.93 42.17 2.27
CA TYR A 443 6.17 41.51 3.56
C TYR A 443 7.56 41.84 4.13
N LEU A 444 8.59 41.74 3.29
CA LEU A 444 9.98 41.99 3.69
C LEU A 444 10.40 43.45 3.60
N GLN A 445 9.51 44.34 3.13
CA GLN A 445 9.83 45.75 2.83
C GLN A 445 11.06 45.89 1.92
N CYS A 446 11.18 44.99 0.93
CA CYS A 446 12.28 44.97 -0.04
C CYS A 446 12.15 46.17 -0.99
N LYS A 447 13.28 46.79 -1.37
CA LYS A 447 13.32 47.91 -2.32
C LYS A 447 13.24 47.43 -3.77
N GLU A 448 13.97 46.36 -4.07
CA GLU A 448 14.07 45.82 -5.42
C GLU A 448 14.25 44.30 -5.43
N ILE A 449 13.51 43.62 -6.32
CA ILE A 449 13.70 42.21 -6.65
C ILE A 449 14.01 42.08 -8.15
N SER A 450 15.09 41.40 -8.50
CA SER A 450 15.54 41.22 -9.90
C SER A 450 15.84 39.76 -10.21
N LEU A 451 15.35 39.27 -11.37
CA LEU A 451 15.56 37.90 -11.88
C LEU A 451 16.39 37.93 -13.16
N PHE A 452 17.47 37.16 -13.16
CA PHE A 452 18.40 37.00 -14.28
C PHE A 452 18.36 35.56 -14.81
N ARG A 453 18.36 35.41 -16.14
CA ARG A 453 18.50 34.11 -16.82
C ARG A 453 19.69 34.13 -17.76
N GLN A 454 20.32 32.97 -17.86
CA GLN A 454 21.32 32.68 -18.86
C GLN A 454 20.66 32.12 -20.12
N ASP A 455 20.91 32.74 -21.28
CA ASP A 455 20.50 32.21 -22.59
C ASP A 455 21.71 31.56 -23.30
N TYR A 456 21.51 30.34 -23.82
CA TYR A 456 22.52 29.55 -24.55
C TYR A 456 22.27 29.57 -26.07
N SER A 457 21.35 30.39 -26.57
CA SER A 457 20.83 30.32 -27.95
C SER A 457 21.82 30.65 -29.07
N GLU A 458 23.02 31.14 -28.78
CA GLU A 458 24.12 31.22 -29.73
C GLU A 458 25.40 30.66 -29.10
N LEU A 459 26.04 29.71 -29.79
CA LEU A 459 27.24 28.95 -29.38
C LEU A 459 28.50 29.80 -29.09
N SER A 460 28.37 31.11 -28.85
CA SER A 460 29.49 31.99 -28.52
C SER A 460 29.15 33.27 -27.73
N MET A 461 27.98 33.43 -27.09
CA MET A 461 27.71 34.65 -26.31
C MET A 461 26.97 34.39 -24.98
N TRP A 462 27.64 34.67 -23.86
CA TRP A 462 26.95 34.94 -22.59
C TRP A 462 26.24 36.29 -22.70
N SER A 463 24.94 36.28 -22.99
CA SER A 463 24.09 37.44 -22.73
C SER A 463 23.26 37.15 -21.47
N ASN A 464 23.59 37.82 -20.36
CA ASN A 464 22.65 37.88 -19.25
C ASN A 464 21.51 38.79 -19.73
N GLN A 465 20.27 38.34 -19.61
CA GLN A 465 19.10 39.21 -19.81
C GLN A 465 18.42 39.40 -18.46
N VAL A 466 18.14 40.66 -18.09
CA VAL A 466 17.24 40.92 -16.97
C VAL A 466 15.86 40.53 -17.47
N LEU A 467 15.38 39.37 -17.03
CA LEU A 467 14.07 38.89 -17.41
C LEU A 467 12.99 39.75 -16.75
N ARG A 468 13.20 40.13 -15.48
CA ARG A 468 12.26 40.89 -14.67
C ARG A 468 12.94 41.73 -13.60
N LYS A 469 12.34 42.89 -13.33
CA LYS A 469 12.67 43.78 -12.21
C LYS A 469 11.37 44.31 -11.59
N SER A 470 11.25 44.18 -10.28
CA SER A 470 10.14 44.70 -9.48
C SER A 470 10.69 45.71 -8.46
N LEU A 471 10.09 46.91 -8.42
CA LEU A 471 10.47 47.99 -7.51
C LEU A 471 9.38 48.20 -6.44
N ALA A 472 9.80 48.59 -5.23
CA ALA A 472 8.89 49.01 -4.16
C ALA A 472 8.05 50.21 -4.64
N GLY A 473 6.77 49.96 -4.93
CA GLY A 473 5.87 50.93 -5.57
C GLY A 473 4.94 50.35 -6.64
N GLY A 474 5.10 49.08 -7.02
CA GLY A 474 4.16 48.37 -7.91
C GLY A 474 4.44 48.54 -9.41
N GLU A 475 5.56 49.16 -9.79
CA GLU A 475 6.01 49.16 -11.19
C GLU A 475 6.69 47.81 -11.52
N THR A 476 5.99 46.96 -12.27
CA THR A 476 6.52 45.75 -12.89
C THR A 476 6.81 46.04 -14.36
N GLY A 477 8.09 46.02 -14.75
CA GLY A 477 8.52 46.28 -16.13
C GLY A 477 9.21 45.07 -16.75
N MET A 478 8.85 44.74 -17.99
CA MET A 478 9.51 43.72 -18.81
C MET A 478 10.38 44.38 -19.90
N LYS A 479 11.52 43.74 -20.22
CA LYS A 479 12.60 44.11 -21.17
C LYS A 479 13.64 45.13 -20.68
N PHE A 480 14.69 44.60 -20.04
CA PHE A 480 16.04 45.11 -20.21
C PHE A 480 16.97 43.94 -20.56
N THR A 481 17.29 43.77 -21.85
CA THR A 481 18.52 43.07 -22.25
C THR A 481 19.69 43.80 -21.58
N LEU A 482 20.71 43.13 -21.01
CA LEU A 482 21.82 43.86 -20.35
C LEU A 482 22.50 44.87 -21.28
N THR A 483 22.35 44.74 -22.60
CA THR A 483 22.79 45.76 -23.57
C THR A 483 22.23 47.15 -23.28
N ASN A 484 21.03 47.31 -22.69
CA ASN A 484 20.46 48.63 -22.39
C ASN A 484 20.90 49.26 -21.06
N LEU A 485 21.43 48.49 -20.11
CA LEU A 485 22.12 49.04 -18.94
C LEU A 485 23.57 49.43 -19.30
N TRP A 486 24.18 48.69 -20.23
CA TRP A 486 25.57 48.87 -20.62
C TRP A 486 25.74 50.00 -21.66
N SER A 487 24.73 50.22 -22.52
CA SER A 487 24.70 51.37 -23.43
C SER A 487 24.54 52.71 -22.70
N LYS A 488 23.76 52.76 -21.61
CA LYS A 488 23.66 53.95 -20.75
C LYS A 488 24.96 54.26 -19.98
N ALA A 489 25.86 53.27 -19.84
CA ALA A 489 27.19 53.46 -19.25
C ALA A 489 28.25 53.93 -20.28
N GLY A 490 27.85 54.23 -21.52
CA GLY A 490 28.70 54.92 -22.51
C GLY A 490 29.72 54.04 -23.24
N TYR A 491 29.51 52.74 -23.33
CA TYR A 491 30.38 51.85 -24.12
C TYR A 491 29.60 51.12 -25.22
N ASP A 492 29.84 51.54 -26.46
CA ASP A 492 29.55 50.78 -27.68
C ASP A 492 30.57 49.62 -27.76
N ILE A 493 30.25 48.47 -27.18
CA ILE A 493 31.05 47.25 -27.36
C ILE A 493 30.11 46.13 -27.79
N ALA A 494 30.11 45.85 -29.09
CA ALA A 494 29.68 44.55 -29.59
C ALA A 494 30.56 43.48 -28.92
N PHE A 495 29.96 42.56 -28.17
CA PHE A 495 30.66 41.43 -27.56
C PHE A 495 31.26 40.56 -28.67
N LYS A 496 32.54 40.76 -28.97
CA LYS A 496 33.35 39.81 -29.73
C LYS A 496 34.34 39.15 -28.77
N GLN A 497 34.34 37.81 -28.81
CA GLN A 497 35.36 36.84 -28.36
C GLN A 497 35.29 36.27 -26.93
N ASP A 498 35.58 34.96 -26.89
CA ASP A 498 35.71 34.00 -25.78
C ASP A 498 36.53 34.42 -24.54
N ALA A 499 37.18 35.59 -24.53
CA ALA A 499 38.14 35.98 -23.50
C ALA A 499 37.51 36.53 -22.20
N THR A 500 36.35 37.19 -22.28
CA THR A 500 35.67 37.78 -21.12
C THR A 500 34.83 36.79 -20.32
N PHE A 501 34.34 35.72 -20.97
CA PHE A 501 33.68 34.61 -20.26
C PHE A 501 34.65 33.90 -19.30
N ASN A 502 35.87 33.61 -19.76
CA ASN A 502 36.90 33.00 -18.93
C ASN A 502 37.27 33.87 -17.70
N LEU A 503 37.29 35.20 -17.85
CA LEU A 503 37.55 36.13 -16.74
C LEU A 503 36.41 36.16 -15.71
N TRP A 504 35.15 36.11 -16.12
CA TRP A 504 34.01 36.08 -15.19
C TRP A 504 33.82 34.71 -14.52
N ALA A 505 33.97 33.62 -15.28
CA ALA A 505 33.95 32.25 -14.75
C ALA A 505 35.11 32.00 -13.76
N SER A 506 36.23 32.70 -13.93
CA SER A 506 37.36 32.70 -12.98
C SER A 506 37.23 33.68 -11.81
N SER A 507 36.16 34.49 -11.75
CA SER A 507 36.00 35.47 -10.68
C SER A 507 35.67 34.80 -9.33
N PRO A 508 36.21 35.29 -8.20
CA PRO A 508 35.90 34.76 -6.88
C PRO A 508 34.40 34.78 -6.56
N PHE A 509 33.68 35.78 -7.08
CA PHE A 509 32.23 35.91 -6.93
C PHE A 509 31.47 34.79 -7.64
N TYR A 510 31.84 34.46 -8.89
CA TYR A 510 31.24 33.34 -9.61
C TYR A 510 31.55 31.99 -8.94
N GLN A 511 32.78 31.82 -8.46
CA GLN A 511 33.17 30.62 -7.71
C GLN A 511 32.41 30.47 -6.38
N LEU A 512 32.07 31.58 -5.72
CA LEU A 512 31.17 31.57 -4.56
C LEU A 512 29.74 31.22 -4.95
N LEU A 513 29.21 31.76 -6.06
CA LEU A 513 27.87 31.43 -6.57
C LEU A 513 27.70 29.95 -6.97
N LEU A 514 28.80 29.27 -7.33
CA LEU A 514 28.81 27.83 -7.59
C LEU A 514 28.82 26.97 -6.32
N LYS A 515 29.28 27.49 -5.19
CA LYS A 515 29.49 26.73 -3.95
C LYS A 515 28.42 27.00 -2.89
N GLU A 516 27.99 28.25 -2.76
CA GLU A 516 27.09 28.70 -1.70
C GLU A 516 25.62 28.68 -2.16
N ASP A 517 24.70 28.43 -1.24
CA ASP A 517 23.25 28.45 -1.51
C ASP A 517 22.68 29.86 -1.62
N TRP A 518 23.36 30.86 -1.04
CA TRP A 518 23.06 32.27 -1.14
C TRP A 518 24.26 33.10 -0.73
N ILE A 519 24.31 34.36 -1.17
CA ILE A 519 25.40 35.28 -0.84
C ILE A 519 24.80 36.60 -0.40
N THR A 520 25.23 37.11 0.76
CA THR A 520 24.90 38.48 1.17
C THR A 520 25.99 39.44 0.76
N PHE A 521 25.56 40.63 0.38
CA PHE A 521 26.42 41.65 -0.20
C PHE A 521 26.07 42.99 0.41
N ARG A 522 27.10 43.67 0.93
CA ARG A 522 26.99 45.06 1.37
C ARG A 522 27.93 45.88 0.50
N TYR A 523 27.39 46.76 -0.32
CA TYR A 523 28.21 47.54 -1.24
C TYR A 523 29.16 48.47 -0.45
N SER A 524 30.46 48.39 -0.74
CA SER A 524 31.50 49.31 -0.28
C SER A 524 32.45 49.59 -1.45
N LYS A 525 32.77 50.87 -1.68
CA LYS A 525 33.56 51.34 -2.83
C LYS A 525 34.98 50.74 -2.92
N ASP A 526 35.52 50.22 -1.81
CA ASP A 526 36.94 49.86 -1.66
C ASP A 526 37.20 48.35 -1.51
N HIS A 527 36.25 47.48 -1.88
CA HIS A 527 36.38 46.04 -1.61
C HIS A 527 37.23 45.30 -2.69
N PRO A 528 38.25 44.51 -2.31
CA PRO A 528 39.32 44.02 -3.20
C PRO A 528 38.95 42.84 -4.13
N LEU A 529 37.70 42.35 -4.10
CA LEU A 529 37.28 41.16 -4.88
C LEU A 529 36.66 41.48 -6.25
N TYR A 530 36.71 42.73 -6.73
CA TYR A 530 35.94 43.16 -7.90
C TYR A 530 36.79 43.62 -9.09
N PRO A 531 36.46 43.18 -10.32
CA PRO A 531 36.85 43.89 -11.54
C PRO A 531 36.19 45.28 -11.58
N LEU A 532 36.89 46.29 -12.08
CA LEU A 532 36.40 47.68 -12.23
C LEU A 532 35.05 47.81 -12.97
N SER A 533 34.72 46.85 -13.84
CA SER A 533 33.45 46.77 -14.54
C SER A 533 32.25 46.45 -13.62
N PHE A 534 32.48 45.71 -12.53
CA PHE A 534 31.45 45.34 -11.56
C PHE A 534 31.14 46.49 -10.58
N GLN A 535 32.14 47.31 -10.25
CA GLN A 535 31.98 48.50 -9.39
C GLN A 535 31.09 49.58 -10.04
N ARG A 536 31.21 49.80 -11.35
CA ARG A 536 30.42 50.81 -12.08
C ARG A 536 28.93 50.47 -12.24
N ILE A 537 28.55 49.19 -12.17
CA ILE A 537 27.14 48.75 -12.28
C ILE A 537 26.33 49.19 -11.06
N PHE A 538 26.97 49.32 -9.89
CA PHE A 538 26.36 49.63 -8.61
C PHE A 538 26.71 51.05 -8.10
N ASP A 539 27.25 51.92 -8.95
CA ASP A 539 27.64 53.28 -8.55
C ASP A 539 26.44 54.17 -8.12
N GLY A 540 25.20 53.80 -8.49
CA GLY A 540 23.96 54.41 -8.01
C GLY A 540 23.35 53.77 -6.75
N SER A 541 24.01 52.75 -6.17
CA SER A 541 23.47 51.82 -5.16
C SER A 541 24.09 51.99 -3.77
N GLN A 542 24.59 53.18 -3.44
CA GLN A 542 25.21 53.43 -2.14
C GLN A 542 24.21 53.21 -1.00
N GLY A 543 24.53 52.32 -0.06
CA GLY A 543 23.73 52.04 1.14
C GLY A 543 22.77 50.84 1.06
N LEU A 544 22.70 50.14 -0.08
CA LEU A 544 21.86 48.94 -0.21
C LEU A 544 22.55 47.69 0.34
N TYR A 545 21.77 46.89 1.08
CA TYR A 545 22.11 45.53 1.46
C TYR A 545 21.41 44.58 0.48
N SER A 546 22.18 43.72 -0.18
CA SER A 546 21.67 42.85 -1.24
C SER A 546 21.90 41.38 -0.92
N ILE A 547 20.96 40.51 -1.30
CA ILE A 547 21.06 39.06 -1.15
C ILE A 547 20.87 38.41 -2.51
N PHE A 548 21.80 37.52 -2.86
CA PHE A 548 21.84 36.78 -4.11
C PHE A 548 21.50 35.31 -3.88
N PHE A 549 20.59 34.77 -4.70
CA PHE A 549 20.24 33.36 -4.72
C PHE A 549 20.49 32.78 -6.12
N PRO A 550 21.44 31.83 -6.26
CA PRO A 550 21.70 31.16 -7.54
C PRO A 550 20.56 30.20 -7.90
N ILE A 551 20.14 30.21 -9.16
CA ILE A 551 19.24 29.20 -9.74
C ILE A 551 20.13 28.19 -10.47
N ARG A 552 20.04 26.92 -10.09
CA ARG A 552 20.83 25.83 -10.70
C ARG A 552 19.88 24.79 -11.31
N SER A 553 20.19 24.31 -12.50
CA SER A 553 19.55 23.14 -13.11
C SER A 553 20.62 22.09 -13.38
N GLN A 554 20.41 20.87 -12.89
CA GLN A 554 21.39 19.76 -12.97
C GLN A 554 22.82 20.14 -12.51
N GLY A 555 22.93 21.03 -11.51
CA GLY A 555 24.21 21.51 -10.99
C GLY A 555 24.87 22.63 -11.80
N VAL A 556 24.30 23.04 -12.93
CA VAL A 556 24.76 24.18 -13.72
C VAL A 556 24.01 25.43 -13.31
N LEU A 557 24.72 26.54 -13.06
CA LEU A 557 24.08 27.83 -12.79
C LEU A 557 23.34 28.31 -14.04
N THR A 558 22.02 28.47 -13.97
CA THR A 558 21.15 28.85 -15.10
C THR A 558 20.48 30.22 -14.89
N GLY A 559 20.49 30.74 -13.67
CA GLY A 559 19.93 32.05 -13.34
C GLY A 559 20.34 32.56 -11.97
N LEU A 560 19.85 33.76 -11.62
CA LEU A 560 20.15 34.43 -10.35
C LEU A 560 18.95 35.28 -9.92
N ILE A 561 18.61 35.28 -8.64
CA ILE A 561 17.63 36.19 -8.03
C ILE A 561 18.36 37.13 -7.07
N LEU A 562 18.04 38.42 -7.14
CA LEU A 562 18.61 39.48 -6.33
C LEU A 562 17.51 40.18 -5.53
N PHE A 563 17.67 40.27 -4.22
CA PHE A 563 16.86 41.10 -3.31
C PHE A 563 17.70 42.27 -2.79
N SER A 564 17.16 43.49 -2.76
CA SER A 564 17.87 44.67 -2.26
C SER A 564 17.05 45.45 -1.22
N PHE A 565 17.69 45.80 -0.10
CA PHE A 565 17.08 46.39 1.10
C PHE A 565 17.76 47.72 1.50
N GLU A 566 16.99 48.64 2.09
CA GLU A 566 17.52 49.85 2.73
C GLU A 566 17.79 49.57 4.22
N PHE A 567 19.06 49.38 4.59
CA PHE A 567 19.53 49.32 5.99
C PHE A 567 18.84 48.30 6.95
N GLN A 568 18.14 47.29 6.44
CA GLN A 568 17.51 46.24 7.24
C GLN A 568 18.44 45.02 7.38
N LEU A 569 18.77 44.63 8.63
CA LEU A 569 19.38 43.33 8.90
C LEU A 569 18.31 42.24 8.86
N MET A 570 18.53 41.22 8.05
CA MET A 570 17.65 40.06 7.95
C MET A 570 17.97 39.08 9.08
N ASN A 571 16.92 38.59 9.77
CA ASN A 571 17.07 37.48 10.70
C ASN A 571 17.11 36.15 9.93
N GLU A 572 17.43 35.06 10.62
CA GLU A 572 17.54 33.73 9.99
C GLU A 572 16.20 33.28 9.36
N GLU A 573 15.06 33.65 9.95
CA GLU A 573 13.74 33.30 9.42
C GLU A 573 13.44 34.00 8.09
N HIS A 574 13.84 35.26 7.92
CA HIS A 574 13.68 35.96 6.65
C HIS A 574 14.59 35.39 5.55
N ILE A 575 15.80 34.94 5.90
CA ILE A 575 16.69 34.27 4.93
C ILE A 575 16.10 32.91 4.52
N ALA A 576 15.53 32.17 5.47
CA ALA A 576 14.82 30.93 5.20
C ALA A 576 13.60 31.15 4.28
N LEU A 577 12.84 32.24 4.47
CA LEU A 577 11.74 32.62 3.57
C LEU A 577 12.24 32.79 2.14
N LEU A 578 13.28 33.61 1.99
CA LEU A 578 13.84 33.93 0.68
C LEU A 578 14.36 32.68 -0.02
N LYS A 579 15.02 31.78 0.73
CA LYS A 579 15.49 30.49 0.19
C LYS A 579 14.34 29.63 -0.32
N ILE A 580 13.29 29.43 0.49
CA ILE A 580 12.13 28.63 0.08
C ILE A 580 11.47 29.25 -1.15
N PHE A 581 11.32 30.58 -1.18
CA PHE A 581 10.77 31.27 -2.33
C PHE A 581 11.64 31.09 -3.58
N THR A 582 12.96 31.23 -3.45
CA THR A 582 13.88 31.08 -4.58
C THR A 582 13.93 29.64 -5.08
N ASP A 583 13.81 28.65 -4.19
CA ASP A 583 13.71 27.23 -4.55
C ASP A 583 12.39 26.92 -5.28
N ILE A 584 11.26 27.46 -4.82
CA ILE A 584 9.96 27.33 -5.51
C ILE A 584 10.08 27.93 -6.92
N LEU A 585 10.60 29.16 -7.03
CA LEU A 585 10.81 29.81 -8.32
C LEU A 585 11.77 29.02 -9.21
N ALA A 586 12.88 28.53 -8.67
CA ALA A 586 13.86 27.74 -9.40
C ALA A 586 13.21 26.49 -9.99
N ASN A 587 12.44 25.75 -9.19
CA ASN A 587 11.73 24.55 -9.65
C ASN A 587 10.69 24.86 -10.73
N VAL A 588 9.93 25.96 -10.57
CA VAL A 588 8.91 26.35 -11.54
C VAL A 588 9.55 26.80 -12.85
N LEU A 589 10.64 27.57 -12.78
CA LEU A 589 11.41 27.98 -13.95
C LEU A 589 12.08 26.77 -14.63
N GLU A 590 12.65 25.84 -13.87
CA GLU A 590 13.22 24.61 -14.41
C GLU A 590 12.16 23.77 -15.12
N ARG A 591 10.96 23.64 -14.53
CA ARG A 591 9.82 22.97 -15.17
C ARG A 591 9.39 23.69 -16.45
N GLU A 592 9.18 24.99 -16.41
CA GLU A 592 8.78 25.79 -17.59
C GLU A 592 9.82 25.67 -18.71
N TRP A 593 11.10 25.67 -18.36
CA TRP A 593 12.19 25.52 -19.32
C TRP A 593 12.29 24.10 -19.85
N ALA A 594 12.08 23.07 -19.02
CA ALA A 594 12.01 21.69 -19.46
C ALA A 594 10.82 21.46 -20.40
N GLU A 595 9.65 22.00 -20.08
CA GLU A 595 8.46 21.97 -20.94
C GLU A 595 8.69 22.72 -22.26
N SER A 596 9.33 23.90 -22.20
CA SER A 596 9.67 24.69 -23.39
C SER A 596 10.73 23.99 -24.26
N ASN A 597 11.72 23.35 -23.64
CA ASN A 597 12.74 22.57 -24.33
C ASN A 597 12.14 21.32 -24.97
N LEU A 598 11.29 20.58 -24.25
CA LEU A 598 10.55 19.44 -24.78
C LEU A 598 9.63 19.87 -25.94
N ALA A 599 8.91 20.99 -25.81
CA ALA A 599 8.08 21.52 -26.88
C ALA A 599 8.93 21.92 -28.11
N ARG A 600 10.09 22.52 -27.89
CA ARG A 600 11.04 22.86 -28.96
C ARG A 600 11.65 21.61 -29.61
N GLU A 601 12.00 20.60 -28.83
CA GLU A 601 12.49 19.31 -29.32
C GLU A 601 11.41 18.57 -30.11
N HIS A 602 10.17 18.50 -29.60
CA HIS A 602 9.02 17.97 -30.31
C HIS A 602 8.79 18.70 -31.63
N LEU A 603 8.77 20.04 -31.64
CA LEU A 603 8.65 20.82 -32.87
C LEU A 603 9.84 20.58 -33.82
N THR A 604 11.04 20.36 -33.28
CA THR A 604 12.23 20.07 -34.10
C THR A 604 12.14 18.68 -34.71
N LEU A 605 11.74 17.66 -33.95
CA LEU A 605 11.54 16.29 -34.40
C LEU A 605 10.38 16.19 -35.40
N ASP A 606 9.26 16.85 -35.12
CA ASP A 606 8.14 16.99 -36.05
C ASP A 606 8.62 17.66 -37.33
N ASN A 607 9.39 18.75 -37.24
CA ASN A 607 9.96 19.39 -38.43
C ASN A 607 10.94 18.48 -39.17
N ILE A 608 11.78 17.68 -38.49
CA ILE A 608 12.71 16.73 -39.11
C ILE A 608 11.92 15.63 -39.85
N ILE A 609 10.89 15.06 -39.22
CA ILE A 609 10.04 14.04 -39.82
C ILE A 609 9.28 14.65 -41.01
N GLN A 610 8.64 15.80 -40.83
CA GLN A 610 7.87 16.51 -41.85
C GLN A 610 8.72 17.03 -43.02
N SER A 611 9.99 17.35 -42.78
CA SER A 611 10.94 17.83 -43.80
C SER A 611 11.76 16.69 -44.43
N ASN A 612 11.60 15.44 -43.95
CA ASN A 612 12.32 14.31 -44.53
C ASN A 612 11.83 14.06 -45.98
N PRO A 613 12.75 13.94 -46.96
CA PRO A 613 12.39 13.72 -48.36
C PRO A 613 11.75 12.34 -48.61
N TYR A 614 11.97 11.37 -47.74
CA TYR A 614 11.34 10.05 -47.80
C TYR A 614 9.96 10.07 -47.15
N GLY A 615 9.02 9.28 -47.69
CA GLY A 615 7.72 9.09 -47.09
C GLY A 615 7.82 8.27 -45.81
N ILE A 616 7.64 8.90 -44.65
CA ILE A 616 7.69 8.24 -43.35
C ILE A 616 6.27 7.96 -42.86
N ALA A 617 5.96 6.71 -42.56
CA ALA A 617 4.79 6.28 -41.81
C ALA A 617 5.20 5.74 -40.43
N ILE A 618 4.50 6.18 -39.39
CA ILE A 618 4.61 5.70 -38.03
C ILE A 618 3.40 4.83 -37.74
N LEU A 619 3.65 3.60 -37.31
CA LEU A 619 2.63 2.64 -36.94
C LEU A 619 2.79 2.22 -35.48
N ASP A 620 1.70 1.79 -34.86
CA ASP A 620 1.71 1.21 -33.52
C ASP A 620 2.43 -0.17 -33.52
N GLY A 621 2.73 -0.72 -32.34
CA GLY A 621 3.35 -2.05 -32.21
C GLY A 621 2.52 -3.22 -32.78
N LYS A 622 1.26 -2.99 -33.16
CA LYS A 622 0.39 -3.95 -33.87
C LYS A 622 0.37 -3.72 -35.38
N GLY A 623 1.08 -2.71 -35.87
CA GLY A 623 1.22 -2.35 -37.28
C GLY A 623 0.08 -1.50 -37.83
N TYR A 624 -0.74 -0.86 -37.00
CA TYR A 624 -1.78 0.09 -37.44
C TYR A 624 -1.21 1.49 -37.63
N PHE A 625 -1.68 2.19 -38.67
CA PHE A 625 -1.18 3.52 -39.00
C PHE A 625 -1.58 4.56 -37.94
N GLU A 626 -0.60 5.26 -37.39
CA GLU A 626 -0.81 6.35 -36.44
C GLU A 626 -0.62 7.71 -37.08
N SER A 627 0.50 7.91 -37.80
CA SER A 627 0.81 9.19 -38.42
C SER A 627 1.80 9.06 -39.57
N GLY A 628 1.95 10.12 -40.36
CA GLY A 628 2.92 10.15 -41.44
C GLY A 628 3.37 11.56 -41.80
N ASN A 629 4.46 11.64 -42.56
CA ASN A 629 5.06 12.92 -42.92
C ASN A 629 4.51 13.48 -44.25
N ARG A 630 4.88 14.72 -44.55
CA ARG A 630 4.46 15.43 -45.77
C ARG A 630 4.86 14.70 -47.06
N ALA A 631 6.05 14.10 -47.11
CA ALA A 631 6.51 13.34 -48.26
C ALA A 631 5.63 12.10 -48.50
N LEU A 632 5.23 11.39 -47.43
CA LEU A 632 4.30 10.26 -47.52
C LEU A 632 2.93 10.70 -48.04
N ASN A 633 2.40 11.82 -47.54
CA ASN A 633 1.13 12.35 -48.05
C ASN A 633 1.23 12.81 -49.51
N THR A 634 2.41 13.27 -49.94
CA THR A 634 2.66 13.68 -51.33
C THR A 634 2.73 12.47 -52.24
N LEU A 635 3.42 11.42 -51.81
CA LEU A 635 3.52 10.13 -52.50
C LEU A 635 2.14 9.45 -52.59
N LEU A 636 1.38 9.41 -51.50
CA LEU A 636 0.12 8.69 -51.42
C LEU A 636 -1.14 9.53 -51.71
N LYS A 637 -0.99 10.86 -51.87
CA LYS A 637 -2.05 11.90 -51.96
C LYS A 637 -3.00 12.02 -50.77
N LYS A 638 -3.16 10.95 -49.98
CA LYS A 638 -3.98 10.87 -48.77
C LYS A 638 -3.36 9.85 -47.82
N PHE A 639 -3.25 10.20 -46.55
CA PHE A 639 -2.80 9.25 -45.53
C PHE A 639 -3.70 8.01 -45.44
N PRO A 640 -3.13 6.84 -45.13
CA PRO A 640 -3.90 5.67 -44.74
C PRO A 640 -4.83 6.01 -43.56
N THR A 641 -6.00 5.38 -43.53
CA THR A 641 -6.87 5.46 -42.34
C THR A 641 -6.23 4.71 -41.18
N SER A 642 -6.58 5.01 -39.93
CA SER A 642 -6.16 4.23 -38.75
C SER A 642 -6.55 2.74 -38.81
N ALA A 643 -7.48 2.37 -39.69
CA ALA A 643 -7.82 0.97 -39.98
C ALA A 643 -6.81 0.24 -40.90
N TYR A 644 -5.85 0.95 -41.49
CA TYR A 644 -4.78 0.36 -42.29
C TYR A 644 -3.77 -0.34 -41.38
N CYS A 645 -3.45 -1.59 -41.69
CA CYS A 645 -2.46 -2.38 -40.98
C CYS A 645 -1.38 -2.89 -41.94
N LEU A 646 -0.11 -2.62 -41.65
CA LEU A 646 1.04 -3.03 -42.47
C LEU A 646 1.10 -4.55 -42.64
N PHE A 647 0.81 -5.30 -41.58
CA PHE A 647 0.84 -6.78 -41.62
C PHE A 647 -0.28 -7.40 -42.46
N GLN A 648 -1.26 -6.59 -42.85
CA GLN A 648 -2.38 -6.98 -43.70
C GLN A 648 -2.32 -6.30 -45.07
N ASP A 649 -1.20 -5.64 -45.40
CA ASP A 649 -1.05 -4.92 -46.65
C ASP A 649 -1.09 -5.88 -47.85
N LYS A 650 -2.12 -5.73 -48.69
CA LYS A 650 -2.39 -6.64 -49.81
C LYS A 650 -1.27 -6.64 -50.86
N ILE A 651 -0.53 -5.55 -51.01
CA ILE A 651 0.53 -5.41 -52.02
C ILE A 651 1.80 -6.11 -51.53
N LEU A 652 2.17 -5.91 -50.26
CA LEU A 652 3.30 -6.61 -49.65
C LEU A 652 3.09 -8.12 -49.61
N LEU A 653 1.87 -8.56 -49.27
CA LEU A 653 1.52 -9.98 -49.26
C LEU A 653 1.52 -10.58 -50.68
N ARG A 654 1.01 -9.86 -51.69
CA ARG A 654 1.02 -10.31 -53.09
C ARG A 654 2.42 -10.45 -53.68
N ASN A 655 3.34 -9.58 -53.27
CA ASN A 655 4.74 -9.62 -53.70
C ASN A 655 5.61 -10.60 -52.87
N GLY A 656 5.01 -11.36 -51.95
CA GLY A 656 5.66 -12.47 -51.24
C GLY A 656 6.44 -12.08 -49.98
N TYR A 657 6.32 -10.84 -49.49
CA TYR A 657 7.08 -10.32 -48.34
C TYR A 657 6.55 -10.74 -46.97
N GLN A 658 5.79 -11.84 -46.88
CA GLN A 658 5.24 -12.35 -45.62
C GLN A 658 6.32 -12.70 -44.60
N LYS A 659 7.42 -13.32 -45.05
CA LYS A 659 8.54 -13.68 -44.18
C LYS A 659 9.25 -12.46 -43.63
N ASP A 660 9.36 -11.40 -44.43
CA ASP A 660 9.97 -10.15 -44.01
C ASP A 660 9.07 -9.43 -42.98
N LEU A 661 7.76 -9.37 -43.20
CA LEU A 661 6.81 -8.84 -42.21
C LEU A 661 6.83 -9.61 -40.87
N LEU A 662 7.10 -10.92 -40.89
CA LEU A 662 7.29 -11.74 -39.69
C LEU A 662 8.58 -11.37 -38.92
N LYS A 663 9.68 -11.12 -39.63
CA LYS A 663 10.94 -10.63 -39.03
C LYS A 663 10.74 -9.26 -38.37
N LEU A 664 9.99 -8.37 -39.02
CA LEU A 664 9.65 -7.06 -38.45
C LEU A 664 8.90 -7.19 -37.12
N LYS A 665 7.95 -8.12 -37.04
CA LYS A 665 7.20 -8.41 -35.81
C LYS A 665 8.07 -9.02 -34.70
N GLN A 666 9.19 -9.64 -35.07
CA GLN A 666 10.18 -10.20 -34.14
C GLN A 666 11.25 -9.19 -33.70
N GLY A 667 11.18 -7.93 -34.17
CA GLY A 667 12.12 -6.88 -33.79
C GLY A 667 13.28 -6.67 -34.77
N GLU A 668 13.26 -7.29 -35.96
CA GLU A 668 14.31 -7.11 -36.97
C GLU A 668 13.96 -6.03 -38.01
N THR A 669 14.96 -5.29 -38.46
CA THR A 669 14.82 -4.36 -39.60
C THR A 669 14.65 -5.11 -40.91
N VAL A 670 13.71 -4.64 -41.72
CA VAL A 670 13.33 -5.22 -43.01
C VAL A 670 13.60 -4.25 -44.15
N TYR A 671 14.20 -4.78 -45.21
CA TYR A 671 14.45 -4.06 -46.46
C TYR A 671 13.70 -4.75 -47.58
N ILE A 672 12.72 -4.06 -48.14
CA ILE A 672 11.95 -4.53 -49.29
C ILE A 672 12.55 -3.88 -50.54
N PRO A 673 13.04 -4.70 -51.51
CA PRO A 673 13.64 -4.17 -52.73
C PRO A 673 12.63 -3.39 -53.57
N PRO A 674 13.09 -2.61 -54.57
CA PRO A 674 12.25 -1.86 -55.49
C PRO A 674 11.00 -2.64 -55.93
N MET A 675 9.84 -2.09 -55.61
CA MET A 675 8.55 -2.65 -56.01
C MET A 675 7.67 -1.60 -56.67
N ILE A 676 6.82 -2.03 -57.59
CA ILE A 676 5.90 -1.17 -58.31
C ILE A 676 4.59 -1.08 -57.52
N ILE A 677 4.22 0.13 -57.13
CA ILE A 677 2.84 0.46 -56.74
C ILE A 677 2.13 0.91 -58.00
N ARG A 678 1.13 0.14 -58.44
CA ARG A 678 0.39 0.46 -59.66
C ARG A 678 -0.68 1.49 -59.35
N LYS A 679 -0.97 2.36 -60.31
CA LYS A 679 -2.05 3.37 -60.21
C LYS A 679 -3.45 2.79 -59.93
N GLU A 680 -3.62 1.48 -60.16
CA GLU A 680 -4.86 0.72 -59.99
C GLU A 680 -4.99 0.08 -58.60
N ASP A 681 -3.94 0.14 -57.77
CA ASP A 681 -3.93 -0.54 -56.48
C ASP A 681 -4.80 0.19 -55.45
N PRO A 682 -5.84 -0.46 -54.88
CA PRO A 682 -6.83 0.18 -54.01
C PRO A 682 -6.28 0.61 -52.64
N SER A 683 -5.08 0.15 -52.26
CA SER A 683 -4.43 0.46 -50.97
C SER A 683 -3.70 1.81 -51.00
N PHE A 684 -3.36 2.34 -52.18
CA PHE A 684 -2.58 3.57 -52.32
C PHE A 684 -3.22 4.47 -53.38
N PHE A 685 -3.64 5.67 -52.98
CA PHE A 685 -4.43 6.59 -53.83
C PHE A 685 -3.57 7.35 -54.87
N THR A 686 -2.71 6.67 -55.63
CA THR A 686 -1.88 7.28 -56.68
C THR A 686 -2.61 7.26 -58.03
N LYS A 687 -3.33 8.35 -58.36
CA LYS A 687 -4.16 8.41 -59.58
C LYS A 687 -3.42 8.74 -60.89
N ASP A 688 -2.12 9.06 -60.87
CA ASP A 688 -1.49 9.77 -61.99
C ASP A 688 -0.46 8.91 -62.77
N GLN A 689 0.30 8.03 -62.11
CA GLN A 689 1.29 7.14 -62.75
C GLN A 689 1.65 5.96 -61.83
N ASP A 690 2.36 4.97 -62.36
CA ASP A 690 2.95 3.89 -61.54
C ASP A 690 4.18 4.45 -60.79
N HIS A 691 4.31 4.09 -59.52
CA HIS A 691 5.42 4.53 -58.68
C HIS A 691 6.32 3.34 -58.34
N TYR A 692 7.61 3.48 -58.58
CA TYR A 692 8.61 2.55 -58.09
C TYR A 692 9.02 3.01 -56.70
N VAL A 693 8.77 2.17 -55.70
CA VAL A 693 9.10 2.50 -54.31
C VAL A 693 10.03 1.45 -53.72
N LYS A 694 10.95 1.93 -52.88
CA LYS A 694 11.75 1.10 -52.00
C LYS A 694 11.27 1.31 -50.57
N LEU A 695 11.05 0.22 -49.85
CA LEU A 695 10.49 0.26 -48.50
C LEU A 695 11.51 -0.26 -47.50
N THR A 696 11.81 0.53 -46.48
CA THR A 696 12.58 0.11 -45.31
C THR A 696 11.69 0.22 -44.08
N ALA A 697 11.54 -0.86 -43.33
CA ALA A 697 10.75 -0.88 -42.11
C ALA A 697 11.61 -1.33 -40.93
N PHE A 698 11.59 -0.59 -39.83
CA PHE A 698 12.31 -0.97 -38.62
C PHE A 698 11.47 -0.76 -37.35
N PRO A 699 11.67 -1.61 -36.32
CA PRO A 699 10.95 -1.51 -35.07
C PRO A 699 11.64 -0.57 -34.08
N ILE A 700 10.84 0.18 -33.32
CA ILE A 700 11.27 0.89 -32.11
C ILE A 700 10.89 0.02 -30.91
N ILE A 701 11.88 -0.41 -30.15
CA ILE A 701 11.72 -1.28 -28.99
C ILE A 701 11.83 -0.43 -27.73
N SER A 702 10.85 -0.55 -26.84
CA SER A 702 10.84 0.12 -25.54
C SER A 702 11.93 -0.44 -24.62
N THR A 703 12.27 0.29 -23.55
CA THR A 703 13.24 -0.14 -22.51
C THR A 703 12.88 -1.49 -21.86
N GLU A 704 11.61 -1.88 -21.92
CA GLU A 704 11.08 -3.16 -21.41
C GLU A 704 11.03 -4.28 -22.47
N SER A 705 11.72 -4.11 -23.61
CA SER A 705 11.86 -5.12 -24.68
C SER A 705 10.59 -5.51 -25.44
N TYR A 706 9.52 -4.72 -25.35
CA TYR A 706 8.34 -4.86 -26.22
C TYR A 706 8.43 -3.92 -27.43
N LEU A 707 7.81 -4.34 -28.54
CA LEU A 707 7.69 -3.55 -29.76
C LEU A 707 6.71 -2.39 -29.53
N ASP A 708 7.21 -1.16 -29.53
CA ASP A 708 6.43 0.06 -29.21
C ASP A 708 5.82 0.65 -30.47
N ASN A 709 6.65 0.93 -31.48
CA ASN A 709 6.24 1.48 -32.77
C ASN A 709 7.01 0.83 -33.92
N ILE A 710 6.47 0.96 -35.13
CA ILE A 710 7.12 0.55 -36.38
C ILE A 710 7.26 1.79 -37.26
N ILE A 711 8.49 2.07 -37.71
CA ILE A 711 8.77 3.14 -38.67
C ILE A 711 8.91 2.52 -40.06
N VAL A 712 8.13 3.01 -41.01
CA VAL A 712 8.22 2.63 -42.43
C VAL A 712 8.66 3.83 -43.23
N MET A 713 9.78 3.71 -43.92
CA MET A 713 10.31 4.70 -44.86
C MET A 713 10.09 4.21 -46.29
N LEU A 714 9.42 5.04 -47.08
CA LEU A 714 9.11 4.84 -48.49
C LEU A 714 9.92 5.84 -49.31
N GLU A 715 10.81 5.32 -50.13
CA GLU A 715 11.60 6.10 -51.08
C GLU A 715 10.99 5.94 -52.47
N ASP A 716 10.58 7.05 -53.09
CA ASP A 716 10.11 7.07 -54.48
C ASP A 716 11.31 7.14 -55.43
N ILE A 717 11.61 6.03 -56.08
CA ILE A 717 12.70 5.89 -57.06
C ILE A 717 12.19 5.92 -58.50
N THR A 718 10.97 6.42 -58.74
CA THR A 718 10.35 6.43 -60.07
C THR A 718 11.20 7.21 -61.08
N ALA A 719 11.71 8.38 -60.70
CA ALA A 719 12.54 9.20 -61.59
C ALA A 719 13.88 8.52 -61.92
N GLU A 720 14.53 7.90 -60.92
CA GLU A 720 15.80 7.19 -61.09
C GLU A 720 15.61 5.96 -61.97
N THR A 721 14.60 5.14 -61.69
CA THR A 721 14.28 3.92 -62.45
C THR A 721 13.96 4.24 -63.91
N ILE A 722 13.11 5.26 -64.18
CA ILE A 722 12.79 5.69 -65.55
C ILE A 722 14.04 6.26 -66.26
N THR A 723 14.95 6.90 -65.53
CA THR A 723 16.19 7.44 -66.12
C THR A 723 17.16 6.32 -66.46
N THR A 724 17.34 5.33 -65.58
CA THR A 724 18.15 4.13 -65.82
C THR A 724 17.59 3.33 -66.99
N GLU A 725 16.28 3.09 -67.05
CA GLU A 725 15.62 2.44 -68.19
C GLU A 725 15.81 3.23 -69.51
N LYS A 726 15.80 4.56 -69.45
CA LYS A 726 16.10 5.42 -70.63
C LYS A 726 17.57 5.41 -71.03
N LEU A 727 18.49 5.33 -70.06
CA LEU A 727 19.93 5.26 -70.29
C LEU A 727 20.30 3.91 -70.90
N GLU A 728 19.79 2.81 -70.36
CA GLU A 728 19.92 1.46 -70.92
C GLU A 728 19.31 1.39 -72.33
N ALA A 729 18.14 1.99 -72.55
CA ALA A 729 17.55 2.07 -73.88
C ALA A 729 18.35 2.97 -74.84
N SER A 730 19.05 4.00 -74.34
CA SER A 730 19.95 4.88 -75.11
C SER A 730 21.25 4.19 -75.48
N GLU A 731 21.89 3.48 -74.54
CA GLU A 731 23.09 2.67 -74.75
C GLU A 731 22.82 1.54 -75.74
N LEU A 732 21.69 0.82 -75.61
CA LEU A 732 21.25 -0.16 -76.61
C LEU A 732 21.05 0.46 -78.00
N LYS A 733 20.63 1.73 -78.06
CA LYS A 733 20.44 2.47 -79.32
C LYS A 733 21.77 2.96 -79.90
N GLU A 734 22.71 3.42 -79.09
CA GLU A 734 24.08 3.76 -79.50
C GLU A 734 24.87 2.53 -79.95
N GLU A 735 24.77 1.40 -79.25
CA GLU A 735 25.34 0.12 -79.69
C GLU A 735 24.77 -0.33 -81.05
N SER A 736 23.47 -0.08 -81.29
CA SER A 736 22.84 -0.34 -82.58
C SER A 736 23.29 0.62 -83.69
N LEU A 737 23.61 1.87 -83.36
CA LEU A 737 24.13 2.89 -84.29
C LEU A 737 25.61 2.65 -84.61
N PHE A 738 26.45 2.25 -83.65
CA PHE A 738 27.84 1.85 -83.87
C PHE A 738 27.96 0.62 -84.77
N LYS A 739 27.05 -0.36 -84.63
CA LYS A 739 26.94 -1.49 -85.56
C LYS A 739 26.57 -1.06 -86.99
N ASN A 740 25.84 0.04 -87.15
CA ASN A 740 25.41 0.54 -88.46
C ASN A 740 26.36 1.59 -89.10
N SER A 741 27.21 2.28 -88.32
CA SER A 741 28.21 3.23 -88.83
C SER A 741 29.54 2.58 -89.23
N SER A 742 29.75 1.31 -88.86
CA SER A 742 30.90 0.49 -89.30
C SER A 742 30.76 -0.08 -90.73
N ILE A 743 29.76 0.38 -91.49
CA ILE A 743 29.49 0.02 -92.90
C ILE A 743 29.60 1.27 -93.82
N GLY A 744 30.29 2.33 -93.38
CA GLY A 744 30.58 3.53 -94.19
C GLY A 744 32.07 3.70 -94.46
#